data_AF-A0A7C6VX97-F1
#
_entry.id   AF-A0A7C6VX97-F1
#
_cell.length_a   1.000
_cell.length_b   1.000
_cell.length_c   1.000
_cell.angle_alpha   90.00
_cell.angle_beta   90.00
_cell.angle_gamma   90.00
#
_symmetry.space_group_name_H-M   'P 1'
#
loop_
_entity.id
_entity.type
_entity.pdbx_description
1 polymer ?
#
loop_
_entity_poly.entity_id
_entity_poly.type
_entity_poly.pdbx_seq_one_letter_code
_entity_poly.pdbx_strand_id
1 'polypeptide(L)'
;MNFNKASRFLAGLALVLGAAGAFAAATFVPGAQPTGWIARPTLTDTQVSSGNEVYFRGTYRMGIWSGDVKAHRVSATGVVLEADPWNSETAASWLDSQNYDTGRKIVTMNGVTKVPFRWASLATAQQAAINSNATTGQAILDYVRGDRGNEAPNGLNFRARASVLGDILHSTLYYWEHTGGVKRLYVGANDGMLHVFDAATGQEVFAYIPSMLIPNLNRLVVDPYIHTAFVDGPISMARVTPSSGTTRTLLVGGLGMGGKGLFALDVTDPAPTSEAAATSRILWEITATGDFANLGYTYGMPRIARLDNGTAVAIIGNGYLNSGNGHSVLFIINLETGARIAEIDTGSGSTTSPGGLSTPTLLDADGNGTADYAYAGDIDGKLWKFDLTHFTATLLYTTSPAQAITVGPVVRPHPAGGYLIAFATGRILTANDATDSAIHYVYGIWDGAPVVNDTLLTQTLTETTYGGSRVRTTTANTPDWTSGVGHHHGWQVALPAGERVVGEAPFHNLNRYYFVSTNPTIAGVPAGENWLNEFDFMTGGSPSKPIYDLNLDGFFGNADLAVNGSIPVSKFLKPGVLSQPVLVFGSSLNTTVYNWHDNVLPSSGGIIDPEGPGVSAGHFDFDIYYGGARKKHVHEYDDKYDVTGVNMLNASLADFNLVNAISNASTRFKILVMNQYLNPAATLSVGGQPYENVKTYGNLTSQTDAATLLTDLPVHSRATIQTLIFNLPLDAFATKNWWGAGGDERAGLIPTQTGCVNGMTSTGALGDPAPNGERANGALTIQIIKDTTPASALELNHSGGDVRYGWRVKLAEYKNYVLAEYTTFWHHPNKMCYGAAGWVKNPPQDPDSSTSPVSRAPGSADPTDGIFSGGSAIASVVTTTEGGKTTTVTTYANGTTYTNIEEVLANGYKQITQIMPDGTRIVTTVGGDGSASLGAALGPPLSPFEEPASMAPAQREAWRELAQ
;
A
#
# COMPACT_ATOMS: atom_id res chain seq x y z
N MET A 1 31.94 67.57 51.99
CA MET A 1 31.15 66.85 52.99
C MET A 1 29.95 66.24 52.29
N ASN A 2 29.56 64.98 52.39
CA ASN A 2 30.07 63.76 53.04
C ASN A 2 29.26 62.66 52.32
N PHE A 3 29.90 61.76 51.58
CA PHE A 3 30.32 60.42 52.02
C PHE A 3 29.17 59.46 52.40
N ASN A 4 29.30 58.25 51.85
CA ASN A 4 28.92 56.95 52.42
C ASN A 4 27.45 56.53 52.37
N LYS A 5 27.11 55.25 52.29
CA LYS A 5 27.74 53.97 51.90
C LYS A 5 26.59 52.96 51.99
N ALA A 6 26.52 52.00 51.07
CA ALA A 6 26.67 50.56 51.33
C ALA A 6 25.80 50.03 52.49
N SER A 7 24.88 49.11 52.23
CA SER A 7 25.08 47.64 52.28
C SER A 7 23.70 46.99 52.11
N ARG A 8 23.42 45.83 51.47
CA ARG A 8 24.17 44.68 50.94
C ARG A 8 23.15 43.82 50.14
N PHE A 9 23.42 43.50 48.86
CA PHE A 9 23.90 42.21 48.31
C PHE A 9 22.83 41.26 47.72
N LEU A 10 22.92 41.11 46.38
CA LEU A 10 22.75 39.93 45.51
C LEU A 10 21.50 39.04 45.59
N ALA A 11 20.69 39.09 44.52
CA ALA A 11 20.27 37.89 43.78
C ALA A 11 19.88 38.25 42.33
N GLY A 12 20.79 37.95 41.40
CA GLY A 12 20.50 37.48 40.04
C GLY A 12 19.67 38.35 39.10
N LEU A 13 20.32 39.33 38.45
CA LEU A 13 19.97 39.72 37.09
C LEU A 13 20.29 38.53 36.17
N ALA A 14 19.30 37.67 35.91
CA ALA A 14 19.40 36.68 34.86
C ALA A 14 19.26 37.42 33.52
N LEU A 15 20.39 37.96 33.05
CA LEU A 15 20.61 38.19 31.63
C LEU A 15 20.54 36.80 30.98
N VAL A 16 19.32 36.37 30.60
CA VAL A 16 19.17 35.30 29.63
C VAL A 16 19.64 35.91 28.32
N LEU A 17 20.96 35.87 28.09
CA LEU A 17 21.52 35.63 26.77
C LEU A 17 20.96 34.29 26.31
N GLY A 18 19.68 34.30 25.94
CA GLY A 18 19.13 33.33 25.04
C GLY A 18 19.85 33.62 23.74
N ALA A 19 20.97 32.93 23.52
CA ALA A 19 21.45 32.75 22.18
C ALA A 19 20.27 32.15 21.42
N ALA A 20 19.51 32.99 20.70
CA ALA A 20 18.86 32.61 19.48
C ALA A 20 19.98 32.22 18.52
N GLY A 21 20.63 31.09 18.80
CA GLY A 21 21.34 30.37 17.79
C GLY A 21 20.25 30.02 16.79
N ALA A 22 20.27 30.69 15.64
CA ALA A 22 19.66 30.12 14.45
C ALA A 22 20.20 28.70 14.38
N PHE A 23 19.38 27.71 14.74
CA PHE A 23 19.75 26.33 14.54
C PHE A 23 19.72 26.14 13.02
N ALA A 24 20.88 26.38 12.41
CA ALA A 24 21.19 25.95 11.06
C ALA A 24 20.56 24.58 10.82
N ALA A 25 19.85 24.42 9.71
CA ALA A 25 19.35 23.10 9.35
C ALA A 25 20.52 22.10 9.35
N ALA A 26 20.43 21.07 10.20
CA ALA A 26 21.44 20.02 10.26
C ALA A 26 21.68 19.44 8.85
N THR A 27 22.94 19.42 8.41
CA THR A 27 23.33 18.74 7.17
C THR A 27 22.94 17.27 7.26
N PHE A 28 22.33 16.72 6.21
CA PHE A 28 21.88 15.33 6.17
C PHE A 28 22.55 14.56 5.03
N VAL A 29 22.51 13.23 5.10
CA VAL A 29 22.96 12.35 4.02
C VAL A 29 21.71 11.77 3.38
N PRO A 30 21.36 12.14 2.13
CA PRO A 30 20.12 11.72 1.51
C PRO A 30 19.89 10.20 1.60
N GLY A 31 20.86 9.36 1.22
CA GLY A 31 20.72 7.89 1.31
C GLY A 31 20.62 7.28 2.72
N ALA A 32 20.67 8.08 3.79
CA ALA A 32 20.43 7.67 5.17
C ALA A 32 19.16 8.30 5.77
N GLN A 33 18.37 8.98 4.93
CA GLN A 33 17.09 9.56 5.31
C GLN A 33 16.10 8.44 5.73
N PRO A 34 15.37 8.60 6.84
CA PRO A 34 14.27 7.70 7.18
C PRO A 34 13.11 7.82 6.18
N THR A 35 12.44 6.71 5.89
CA THR A 35 11.17 6.73 5.13
C THR A 35 10.06 7.33 5.99
N GLY A 36 9.86 8.64 5.87
CA GLY A 36 8.91 9.40 6.67
C GLY A 36 7.59 9.72 5.96
N TRP A 37 7.56 9.64 4.63
CA TRP A 37 6.36 9.90 3.81
C TRP A 37 6.49 9.16 2.47
N ILE A 38 5.38 9.03 1.78
CA ILE A 38 5.31 8.50 0.41
C ILE A 38 4.46 9.40 -0.48
N ALA A 39 4.69 9.35 -1.78
CA ALA A 39 3.92 10.10 -2.75
C ALA A 39 2.43 9.72 -2.72
N ARG A 40 1.59 10.73 -2.93
CA ARG A 40 0.15 10.57 -3.06
C ARG A 40 -0.20 9.69 -4.26
N PRO A 41 -1.35 9.01 -4.19
CA PRO A 41 -1.86 8.27 -5.32
C PRO A 41 -2.37 9.24 -6.38
N THR A 42 -2.59 8.72 -7.58
CA THR A 42 -3.25 9.46 -8.66
C THR A 42 -4.53 8.76 -9.07
N LEU A 43 -5.48 9.51 -9.62
CA LEU A 43 -6.75 8.97 -10.08
C LEU A 43 -7.01 9.37 -11.52
N THR A 44 -7.79 8.55 -12.22
CA THR A 44 -8.32 8.93 -13.55
C THR A 44 -9.15 10.20 -13.48
N ASP A 45 -9.94 10.37 -12.40
CA ASP A 45 -10.64 11.61 -12.05
C ASP A 45 -10.80 11.71 -10.53
N THR A 46 -10.89 12.93 -10.00
CA THR A 46 -11.27 13.19 -8.60
C THR A 46 -12.78 13.23 -8.41
N GLN A 47 -13.56 13.35 -9.48
CA GLN A 47 -15.01 13.16 -9.49
C GLN A 47 -15.32 11.66 -9.52
N VAL A 48 -15.41 11.04 -8.35
CA VAL A 48 -15.56 9.58 -8.23
C VAL A 48 -17.00 9.11 -8.17
N SER A 49 -17.98 10.02 -8.32
CA SER A 49 -19.41 9.71 -8.21
C SER A 49 -19.93 8.62 -9.16
N SER A 50 -19.19 8.29 -10.23
CA SER A 50 -19.54 7.20 -11.14
C SER A 50 -19.17 5.81 -10.62
N GLY A 51 -18.18 5.73 -9.71
CA GLY A 51 -17.64 4.48 -9.18
C GLY A 51 -16.77 3.69 -10.17
N ASN A 52 -16.42 4.29 -11.31
CA ASN A 52 -15.60 3.66 -12.35
C ASN A 52 -14.16 4.16 -12.37
N GLU A 53 -13.87 5.20 -11.59
CA GLU A 53 -12.56 5.83 -11.52
C GLU A 53 -11.52 4.85 -10.98
N VAL A 54 -10.32 4.92 -11.56
CA VAL A 54 -9.20 4.08 -11.15
C VAL A 54 -8.24 4.93 -10.33
N TYR A 55 -7.89 4.38 -9.18
CA TYR A 55 -6.86 4.84 -8.26
C TYR A 55 -5.58 4.06 -8.54
N PHE A 56 -4.48 4.77 -8.72
CA PHE A 56 -3.17 4.19 -8.91
C PHE A 56 -2.24 4.60 -7.76
N ARG A 57 -1.45 3.65 -7.28
CA ARG A 57 -0.48 3.87 -6.20
C ARG A 57 0.87 3.28 -6.55
N GLY A 58 1.93 4.01 -6.22
CA GLY A 58 3.28 3.46 -6.12
C GLY A 58 3.46 2.72 -4.79
N THR A 59 4.33 1.71 -4.78
CA THR A 59 4.69 0.94 -3.60
C THR A 59 6.20 0.80 -3.45
N TYR A 60 6.63 0.54 -2.23
CA TYR A 60 8.00 0.17 -1.89
C TYR A 60 7.96 -1.01 -0.94
N ARG A 61 8.98 -1.88 -0.97
CA ARG A 61 9.18 -2.91 0.06
C ARG A 61 10.45 -2.62 0.81
N MET A 62 10.34 -2.25 2.08
CA MET A 62 11.51 -1.98 2.91
C MET A 62 12.37 -3.25 3.04
N GLY A 63 13.70 -3.10 3.10
CA GLY A 63 14.65 -4.22 3.22
C GLY A 63 14.98 -4.91 1.91
N ILE A 64 13.98 -5.20 1.06
CA ILE A 64 14.20 -5.77 -0.28
C ILE A 64 14.34 -4.67 -1.32
N TRP A 65 13.80 -3.47 -1.12
CA TRP A 65 13.87 -2.32 -2.03
C TRP A 65 13.44 -2.66 -3.46
N SER A 66 12.25 -3.24 -3.56
CA SER A 66 11.49 -3.40 -4.81
C SER A 66 10.23 -2.53 -4.75
N GLY A 67 9.67 -2.19 -5.90
CA GLY A 67 8.43 -1.41 -5.98
C GLY A 67 7.44 -1.98 -6.97
N ASP A 68 6.31 -1.30 -7.04
CA ASP A 68 5.23 -1.63 -7.96
C ASP A 68 4.31 -0.41 -8.18
N VAL A 69 3.61 -0.38 -9.30
CA VAL A 69 2.43 0.45 -9.50
C VAL A 69 1.22 -0.47 -9.52
N LYS A 70 0.27 -0.23 -8.62
CA LYS A 70 -0.98 -0.99 -8.53
C LYS A 70 -2.17 -0.13 -8.89
N ALA A 71 -3.17 -0.74 -9.53
CA ALA A 71 -4.42 -0.10 -9.90
C ALA A 71 -5.57 -0.69 -9.07
N HIS A 72 -6.49 0.17 -8.64
CA HIS A 72 -7.67 -0.21 -7.88
C HIS A 72 -8.84 0.66 -8.31
N ARG A 73 -10.06 0.12 -8.28
CA ARG A 73 -11.25 0.97 -8.48
C ARG A 73 -11.53 1.82 -7.24
N VAL A 74 -12.16 2.97 -7.44
CA VAL A 74 -12.71 3.79 -6.34
C VAL A 74 -14.22 3.78 -6.44
N SER A 75 -14.90 3.53 -5.32
CA SER A 75 -16.35 3.54 -5.25
C SER A 75 -16.93 4.94 -5.47
N ALA A 76 -18.24 4.99 -5.73
CA ALA A 76 -19.00 6.23 -5.80
C ALA A 76 -18.96 7.07 -4.52
N THR A 77 -18.46 6.55 -3.41
CA THR A 77 -18.31 7.22 -2.11
C THR A 77 -16.85 7.48 -1.75
N GLY A 78 -15.90 7.22 -2.65
CA GLY A 78 -14.47 7.46 -2.43
C GLY A 78 -13.74 6.37 -1.65
N VAL A 79 -14.31 5.16 -1.56
CA VAL A 79 -13.65 3.99 -0.95
C VAL A 79 -12.82 3.28 -2.02
N VAL A 80 -11.53 3.06 -1.75
CA VAL A 80 -10.67 2.25 -2.63
C VAL A 80 -11.10 0.78 -2.52
N LEU A 81 -11.38 0.15 -3.65
CA LEU A 81 -11.90 -1.21 -3.75
C LEU A 81 -10.77 -2.20 -4.07
N GLU A 82 -10.89 -3.43 -3.59
CA GLU A 82 -9.97 -4.53 -3.91
C GLU A 82 -9.99 -4.92 -5.39
N ALA A 83 -11.05 -4.54 -6.12
CA ALA A 83 -11.17 -4.82 -7.55
C ALA A 83 -10.06 -4.10 -8.34
N ASP A 84 -9.11 -4.87 -8.84
CA ASP A 84 -8.04 -4.43 -9.71
C ASP A 84 -8.51 -4.40 -11.19
N PRO A 85 -8.47 -3.24 -11.87
CA PRO A 85 -8.81 -3.15 -13.29
C PRO A 85 -7.81 -3.84 -14.23
N TRP A 86 -6.63 -4.23 -13.75
CA TRP A 86 -5.62 -4.92 -14.54
C TRP A 86 -5.70 -6.45 -14.44
N ASN A 87 -6.77 -7.00 -13.85
CA ASN A 87 -7.03 -8.44 -13.71
C ASN A 87 -5.96 -9.21 -12.92
N SER A 88 -5.54 -8.66 -11.79
CA SER A 88 -4.51 -9.21 -10.90
C SER A 88 -3.06 -9.05 -11.41
N GLU A 89 -2.86 -8.36 -12.53
CA GLU A 89 -1.53 -7.97 -13.01
C GLU A 89 -1.13 -6.60 -12.47
N THR A 90 0.18 -6.34 -12.39
CA THR A 90 0.73 -5.06 -11.94
C THR A 90 1.78 -4.53 -12.90
N ALA A 91 2.22 -3.28 -12.71
CA ALA A 91 3.30 -2.75 -13.55
C ALA A 91 4.60 -3.54 -13.35
N ALA A 92 4.88 -3.99 -12.12
CA ALA A 92 5.99 -4.87 -11.81
C ALA A 92 5.88 -6.24 -12.52
N SER A 93 4.73 -6.91 -12.42
CA SER A 93 4.55 -8.24 -13.05
C SER A 93 4.72 -8.17 -14.57
N TRP A 94 4.14 -7.15 -15.21
CA TRP A 94 4.32 -6.91 -16.64
C TRP A 94 5.78 -6.66 -16.97
N LEU A 95 6.47 -5.81 -16.21
CA LEU A 95 7.87 -5.48 -16.46
C LEU A 95 8.78 -6.71 -16.31
N ASP A 96 8.54 -7.53 -15.30
CA ASP A 96 9.28 -8.77 -15.02
C ASP A 96 9.12 -9.82 -16.13
N SER A 97 7.98 -9.82 -16.82
CA SER A 97 7.74 -10.71 -17.96
C SER A 97 8.42 -10.26 -19.26
N GLN A 98 8.90 -9.01 -19.33
CA GLN A 98 9.46 -8.47 -20.57
C GLN A 98 10.89 -8.98 -20.83
N ASN A 99 11.19 -9.22 -22.10
CA ASN A 99 12.57 -9.44 -22.52
C ASN A 99 13.38 -8.14 -22.41
N TYR A 100 14.42 -8.13 -21.57
CA TYR A 100 15.24 -6.94 -21.30
C TYR A 100 15.93 -6.35 -22.57
N ASP A 101 16.22 -7.20 -23.55
CA ASP A 101 16.93 -6.82 -24.78
C ASP A 101 15.97 -6.29 -25.85
N THR A 102 14.83 -6.95 -26.08
CA THR A 102 13.95 -6.64 -27.22
C THR A 102 12.58 -6.07 -26.83
N GLY A 103 12.12 -6.30 -25.60
CA GLY A 103 10.80 -5.87 -25.12
C GLY A 103 10.75 -4.42 -24.64
N ARG A 104 11.87 -3.91 -24.10
CA ARG A 104 11.91 -2.60 -23.43
C ARG A 104 12.48 -1.50 -24.32
N LYS A 105 11.94 -0.28 -24.16
CA LYS A 105 12.42 0.92 -24.85
C LYS A 105 13.05 1.90 -23.88
N ILE A 106 14.36 1.81 -23.67
CA ILE A 106 15.05 2.60 -22.64
C ILE A 106 16.01 3.58 -23.30
N VAL A 107 15.95 4.86 -22.92
CA VAL A 107 16.75 5.94 -23.52
C VAL A 107 17.46 6.80 -22.47
N THR A 108 18.55 7.43 -22.88
CA THR A 108 19.37 8.33 -22.02
C THR A 108 20.12 9.37 -22.87
N MET A 109 20.95 10.19 -22.24
CA MET A 109 21.95 11.03 -22.91
C MET A 109 23.36 10.47 -22.69
N ASN A 110 24.24 10.58 -23.70
CA ASN A 110 25.64 10.18 -23.56
C ASN A 110 26.59 11.34 -23.19
N GLY A 111 26.03 12.45 -22.72
CA GLY A 111 26.74 13.70 -22.45
C GLY A 111 26.80 14.67 -23.64
N VAL A 112 26.51 14.21 -24.87
CA VAL A 112 26.48 15.06 -26.08
C VAL A 112 25.19 14.89 -26.87
N THR A 113 24.73 13.65 -27.05
CA THR A 113 23.54 13.31 -27.83
C THR A 113 22.57 12.44 -27.03
N LYS A 114 21.33 12.38 -27.51
CA LYS A 114 20.25 11.51 -27.01
C LYS A 114 20.41 10.15 -27.67
N VAL A 115 20.43 9.07 -26.89
CA VAL A 115 20.77 7.73 -27.37
C VAL A 115 19.92 6.64 -26.69
N PRO A 116 19.76 5.46 -27.31
CA PRO A 116 19.28 4.28 -26.60
C PRO A 116 20.21 3.94 -25.43
N PHE A 117 19.65 3.46 -24.32
CA PHE A 117 20.43 2.97 -23.18
C PHE A 117 20.99 1.58 -23.49
N ARG A 118 22.06 1.57 -24.28
CA ARG A 118 22.78 0.38 -24.75
C ARG A 118 24.27 0.59 -24.55
N TRP A 119 25.00 -0.45 -24.18
CA TRP A 119 26.42 -0.36 -23.88
C TRP A 119 27.21 0.35 -25.00
N ALA A 120 27.02 -0.07 -26.25
CA ALA A 120 27.69 0.51 -27.41
C ALA A 120 27.29 1.97 -27.74
N SER A 121 26.19 2.47 -27.17
CA SER A 121 25.69 3.84 -27.38
C SER A 121 26.12 4.83 -26.29
N LEU A 122 26.60 4.33 -25.15
CA LEU A 122 27.12 5.16 -24.06
C LEU A 122 28.50 5.73 -24.40
N ALA A 123 28.81 6.90 -23.85
CA ALA A 123 30.15 7.48 -23.96
C ALA A 123 31.16 6.64 -23.15
N THR A 124 32.42 6.61 -23.57
CA THR A 124 33.49 5.88 -22.88
C THR A 124 33.61 6.25 -21.40
N ALA A 125 33.38 7.53 -21.05
CA ALA A 125 33.41 7.98 -19.67
C ALA A 125 32.25 7.38 -18.84
N GLN A 126 31.07 7.24 -19.43
CA GLN A 126 29.91 6.61 -18.78
C GLN A 126 30.09 5.11 -18.62
N GLN A 127 30.60 4.43 -19.66
CA GLN A 127 30.96 3.01 -19.59
C GLN A 127 31.92 2.77 -18.42
N ALA A 128 33.01 3.55 -18.35
CA ALA A 128 33.99 3.47 -17.27
C ALA A 128 33.41 3.81 -15.89
N ALA A 129 32.42 4.72 -15.81
CA ALA A 129 31.74 5.07 -14.57
C ALA A 129 30.82 3.94 -14.06
N ILE A 130 30.18 3.18 -14.95
CA ILE A 130 29.45 1.96 -14.57
C ILE A 130 30.44 0.92 -14.06
N ASN A 131 31.45 0.58 -14.87
CA ASN A 131 32.53 -0.31 -14.48
C ASN A 131 33.75 -0.14 -15.40
N SER A 132 34.95 -0.18 -14.84
CA SER A 132 36.18 -0.13 -15.63
C SER A 132 36.41 -1.40 -16.48
N ASN A 133 35.84 -2.54 -16.08
CA ASN A 133 35.78 -3.74 -16.89
C ASN A 133 34.54 -3.69 -17.81
N ALA A 134 34.76 -3.64 -19.12
CA ALA A 134 33.67 -3.48 -20.09
C ALA A 134 32.66 -4.64 -20.09
N THR A 135 33.11 -5.87 -19.87
CA THR A 135 32.21 -7.05 -19.82
C THR A 135 31.31 -6.99 -18.60
N THR A 136 31.88 -6.70 -17.43
CA THR A 136 31.08 -6.52 -16.19
C THR A 136 30.19 -5.28 -16.30
N GLY A 137 30.67 -4.19 -16.89
CA GLY A 137 29.90 -2.98 -17.12
C GLY A 137 28.69 -3.20 -18.02
N GLN A 138 28.84 -3.98 -19.10
CA GLN A 138 27.72 -4.39 -19.94
C GLN A 138 26.73 -5.27 -19.18
N ALA A 139 27.20 -6.23 -18.37
CA ALA A 139 26.31 -7.06 -17.55
C ALA A 139 25.51 -6.24 -16.52
N ILE A 140 26.13 -5.22 -15.90
CA ILE A 140 25.43 -4.28 -15.00
C ILE A 140 24.37 -3.48 -15.77
N LEU A 141 24.70 -3.00 -16.97
CA LEU A 141 23.74 -2.31 -17.83
C LEU A 141 22.56 -3.21 -18.17
N ASP A 142 22.83 -4.45 -18.58
CA ASP A 142 21.80 -5.42 -18.94
C ASP A 142 20.93 -5.77 -17.71
N TYR A 143 21.53 -5.89 -16.51
CA TYR A 143 20.79 -6.04 -15.26
C TYR A 143 19.81 -4.89 -15.01
N VAL A 144 20.24 -3.63 -15.19
CA VAL A 144 19.36 -2.44 -15.06
C VAL A 144 18.24 -2.48 -16.09
N ARG A 145 18.51 -2.98 -17.30
CA ARG A 145 17.48 -3.20 -18.32
C ARG A 145 16.51 -4.33 -17.97
N GLY A 146 16.85 -5.21 -17.03
CA GLY A 146 15.99 -6.30 -16.55
C GLY A 146 16.55 -7.69 -16.76
N ASP A 147 17.80 -7.85 -17.22
CA ASP A 147 18.44 -9.17 -17.27
C ASP A 147 18.60 -9.72 -15.85
N ARG A 148 18.14 -10.96 -15.66
CA ARG A 148 18.26 -11.69 -14.39
C ARG A 148 19.35 -12.77 -14.45
N GLY A 149 20.02 -12.97 -15.59
CA GLY A 149 20.98 -14.06 -15.81
C GLY A 149 22.24 -13.99 -14.93
N ASN A 150 22.58 -12.81 -14.42
CA ASN A 150 23.72 -12.58 -13.53
C ASN A 150 23.35 -12.41 -12.05
N GLU A 151 22.06 -12.56 -11.71
CA GLU A 151 21.59 -12.50 -10.32
C GLU A 151 22.00 -13.75 -9.54
N ALA A 152 22.37 -13.56 -8.28
CA ALA A 152 22.73 -14.63 -7.37
C ALA A 152 21.64 -15.73 -7.34
N PRO A 153 22.02 -17.01 -7.39
CA PRO A 153 23.40 -17.55 -7.29
C PRO A 153 24.14 -17.66 -8.64
N ASN A 154 23.59 -17.12 -9.72
CA ASN A 154 24.11 -17.30 -11.08
C ASN A 154 25.13 -16.23 -11.48
N GLY A 155 25.87 -16.51 -12.57
CA GLY A 155 26.69 -15.54 -13.28
C GLY A 155 27.67 -14.77 -12.39
N LEU A 156 27.57 -13.43 -12.41
CA LEU A 156 28.41 -12.51 -11.65
C LEU A 156 27.97 -12.32 -10.19
N ASN A 157 26.96 -13.05 -9.72
CA ASN A 157 26.43 -12.98 -8.36
C ASN A 157 26.00 -11.55 -7.97
N PHE A 158 25.29 -10.88 -8.89
CA PHE A 158 24.61 -9.63 -8.58
C PHE A 158 23.48 -9.88 -7.59
N ARG A 159 23.09 -8.84 -6.84
CA ARG A 159 21.91 -8.86 -5.97
C ARG A 159 20.70 -9.48 -6.69
N ALA A 160 20.08 -10.47 -6.07
CA ALA A 160 18.82 -11.03 -6.54
C ALA A 160 17.67 -10.04 -6.27
N ARG A 161 16.81 -9.82 -7.26
CA ARG A 161 15.68 -8.88 -7.15
C ARG A 161 14.36 -9.62 -7.05
N ALA A 162 13.46 -9.12 -6.20
CA ALA A 162 12.06 -9.52 -6.25
C ALA A 162 11.42 -9.09 -7.59
N SER A 163 11.55 -7.80 -7.93
CA SER A 163 11.09 -7.25 -9.22
C SER A 163 12.19 -6.41 -9.87
N VAL A 164 12.15 -6.32 -11.21
CA VAL A 164 12.92 -5.37 -12.01
C VAL A 164 12.53 -3.94 -11.67
N LEU A 165 11.26 -3.68 -11.35
CA LEU A 165 10.78 -2.34 -10.98
C LEU A 165 11.29 -1.97 -9.57
N GLY A 166 12.03 -0.87 -9.51
CA GLY A 166 12.55 -0.32 -8.26
C GLY A 166 11.47 0.25 -7.35
N ASP A 167 11.80 0.46 -6.08
CA ASP A 167 10.88 1.09 -5.13
C ASP A 167 10.47 2.50 -5.55
N ILE A 168 9.20 2.86 -5.24
CA ILE A 168 8.61 4.16 -5.50
C ILE A 168 8.23 4.79 -4.15
N LEU A 169 9.07 5.72 -3.67
CA LEU A 169 8.90 6.40 -2.39
C LEU A 169 8.30 7.79 -2.58
N HIS A 170 9.09 8.73 -3.09
CA HIS A 170 8.73 10.15 -3.13
C HIS A 170 8.30 10.64 -4.51
N SER A 171 8.51 9.84 -5.57
CA SER A 171 8.16 10.25 -6.92
C SER A 171 6.64 10.27 -7.12
N THR A 172 6.12 11.40 -7.56
CA THR A 172 4.69 11.57 -7.83
C THR A 172 4.28 10.69 -9.01
N LEU A 173 3.34 9.78 -8.78
CA LEU A 173 2.67 9.06 -9.87
C LEU A 173 1.70 10.02 -10.57
N TYR A 174 1.84 10.18 -11.88
CA TYR A 174 1.06 11.16 -12.65
C TYR A 174 0.23 10.48 -13.73
N TYR A 175 -1.10 10.52 -13.60
CA TYR A 175 -2.02 10.10 -14.65
C TYR A 175 -2.23 11.23 -15.66
N TRP A 176 -2.19 10.90 -16.94
CA TRP A 176 -2.44 11.86 -18.00
C TRP A 176 -3.25 11.25 -19.14
N GLU A 177 -4.25 12.01 -19.59
CA GLU A 177 -5.00 11.73 -20.80
C GLU A 177 -4.55 12.67 -21.92
N HIS A 178 -3.92 12.08 -22.94
CA HIS A 178 -3.49 12.77 -24.15
C HIS A 178 -4.64 12.98 -25.12
N THR A 179 -4.43 13.92 -26.04
CA THR A 179 -5.34 14.15 -27.17
C THR A 179 -5.60 12.84 -27.90
N GLY A 180 -6.88 12.52 -28.16
CA GLY A 180 -7.29 11.25 -28.75
C GLY A 180 -7.58 10.13 -27.76
N GLY A 181 -7.58 10.41 -26.44
CA GLY A 181 -8.05 9.48 -25.40
C GLY A 181 -7.00 8.46 -24.94
N VAL A 182 -5.73 8.66 -25.31
CA VAL A 182 -4.62 7.80 -24.89
C VAL A 182 -4.23 8.13 -23.45
N LYS A 183 -4.21 7.11 -22.59
CA LYS A 183 -4.03 7.26 -21.13
C LYS A 183 -2.68 6.69 -20.68
N ARG A 184 -1.94 7.46 -19.90
CA ARG A 184 -0.57 7.12 -19.46
C ARG A 184 -0.40 7.38 -17.98
N LEU A 185 0.49 6.60 -17.37
CA LEU A 185 1.03 6.83 -16.03
C LEU A 185 2.53 7.12 -16.13
N TYR A 186 2.99 8.12 -15.41
CA TYR A 186 4.40 8.51 -15.34
C TYR A 186 4.87 8.42 -13.90
N VAL A 187 6.02 7.80 -13.67
CA VAL A 187 6.59 7.69 -12.31
C VAL A 187 8.09 7.46 -12.36
N GLY A 188 8.81 8.09 -11.44
CA GLY A 188 10.21 7.79 -11.18
C GLY A 188 10.35 6.62 -10.21
N ALA A 189 11.30 5.74 -10.47
CA ALA A 189 11.61 4.59 -9.62
C ALA A 189 13.11 4.55 -9.27
N ASN A 190 13.41 3.88 -8.16
CA ASN A 190 14.75 3.73 -7.61
C ASN A 190 15.56 2.58 -8.26
N ASP A 191 15.14 2.12 -9.43
CA ASP A 191 15.93 1.27 -10.35
C ASP A 191 16.74 2.08 -11.38
N GLY A 192 16.63 3.42 -11.35
CA GLY A 192 17.35 4.31 -12.26
C GLY A 192 16.47 5.06 -13.24
N MET A 193 15.18 4.73 -13.33
CA MET A 193 14.34 5.11 -14.46
C MET A 193 13.14 5.98 -14.08
N LEU A 194 12.78 6.90 -14.98
CA LEU A 194 11.39 7.33 -15.13
C LEU A 194 10.70 6.35 -16.07
N HIS A 195 9.61 5.73 -15.62
CA HIS A 195 8.78 4.81 -16.39
C HIS A 195 7.54 5.51 -16.93
N VAL A 196 7.11 5.08 -18.12
CA VAL A 196 5.82 5.45 -18.71
C VAL A 196 5.02 4.18 -18.96
N PHE A 197 3.90 4.03 -18.28
CA PHE A 197 2.99 2.88 -18.41
C PHE A 197 1.71 3.26 -19.17
N ASP A 198 1.11 2.30 -19.85
CA ASP A 198 -0.27 2.41 -20.30
C ASP A 198 -1.20 2.33 -19.08
N ALA A 199 -2.04 3.35 -18.86
CA ALA A 199 -2.87 3.39 -17.65
C ALA A 199 -3.99 2.33 -17.65
N ALA A 200 -4.35 1.78 -18.81
CA ALA A 200 -5.40 0.78 -18.92
C ALA A 200 -4.88 -0.64 -18.66
N THR A 201 -3.60 -0.91 -18.88
CA THR A 201 -3.03 -2.27 -18.78
C THR A 201 -1.86 -2.41 -17.81
N GLY A 202 -1.22 -1.32 -17.40
CA GLY A 202 0.01 -1.35 -16.59
C GLY A 202 1.28 -1.67 -17.37
N GLN A 203 1.18 -1.91 -18.69
CA GLN A 203 2.34 -2.27 -19.51
C GLN A 203 3.27 -1.07 -19.77
N GLU A 204 4.58 -1.29 -19.65
CA GLU A 204 5.58 -0.26 -19.95
C GLU A 204 5.59 0.10 -21.43
N VAL A 205 5.49 1.40 -21.72
CA VAL A 205 5.52 1.99 -23.07
C VAL A 205 6.96 2.34 -23.46
N PHE A 206 7.67 3.04 -22.56
CA PHE A 206 9.10 3.33 -22.63
C PHE A 206 9.61 3.81 -21.26
N ALA A 207 10.93 3.87 -21.10
CA ALA A 207 11.58 4.40 -19.90
C ALA A 207 12.75 5.34 -20.24
N TYR A 208 13.08 6.22 -19.30
CA TYR A 208 14.16 7.20 -19.41
C TYR A 208 15.10 7.10 -18.21
N ILE A 209 16.41 7.04 -18.47
CA ILE A 209 17.46 7.11 -17.43
C ILE A 209 18.16 8.47 -17.53
N PRO A 210 18.06 9.33 -16.50
CA PRO A 210 18.86 10.54 -16.43
C PRO A 210 20.37 10.22 -16.48
N SER A 211 21.11 10.85 -17.39
CA SER A 211 22.52 10.51 -17.63
C SER A 211 23.42 10.76 -16.42
N MET A 212 23.04 11.74 -15.58
CA MET A 212 23.71 12.07 -14.33
C MET A 212 23.61 10.97 -13.26
N LEU A 213 22.71 10.00 -13.43
CA LEU A 213 22.55 8.85 -12.52
C LEU A 213 23.32 7.61 -12.98
N ILE A 214 23.78 7.57 -14.23
CA ILE A 214 24.53 6.43 -14.79
C ILE A 214 25.71 5.99 -13.91
N PRO A 215 26.54 6.90 -13.35
CA PRO A 215 27.64 6.52 -12.48
C PRO A 215 27.23 5.74 -11.22
N ASN A 216 25.97 5.83 -10.80
CA ASN A 216 25.45 5.19 -9.60
C ASN A 216 24.77 3.84 -9.87
N LEU A 217 24.50 3.48 -11.14
CA LEU A 217 23.74 2.28 -11.49
C LEU A 217 24.41 0.98 -11.03
N ASN A 218 25.73 0.96 -10.92
CA ASN A 218 26.47 -0.18 -10.38
C ASN A 218 26.16 -0.48 -8.90
N ARG A 219 25.53 0.44 -8.17
CA ARG A 219 25.10 0.19 -6.79
C ARG A 219 23.91 -0.77 -6.72
N LEU A 220 23.12 -0.89 -7.79
CA LEU A 220 21.93 -1.73 -7.84
C LEU A 220 22.23 -3.23 -7.84
N VAL A 221 23.45 -3.62 -8.25
CA VAL A 221 23.89 -5.03 -8.29
C VAL A 221 24.59 -5.49 -7.02
N VAL A 222 24.81 -4.60 -6.04
CA VAL A 222 25.59 -4.90 -4.83
C VAL A 222 24.73 -5.65 -3.81
N ASP A 223 25.30 -6.70 -3.22
CA ASP A 223 24.72 -7.49 -2.13
C ASP A 223 25.68 -7.54 -0.91
N PRO A 224 25.26 -7.18 0.32
CA PRO A 224 23.94 -6.67 0.67
C PRO A 224 23.68 -5.29 0.06
N TYR A 225 22.47 -5.11 -0.46
CA TYR A 225 22.08 -3.85 -1.07
C TYR A 225 21.88 -2.76 -0.01
N ILE A 226 22.55 -1.64 -0.23
CA ILE A 226 22.30 -0.39 0.50
C ILE A 226 21.41 0.47 -0.38
N HIS A 227 20.24 0.84 0.14
CA HIS A 227 19.28 1.64 -0.60
C HIS A 227 19.94 2.85 -1.23
N THR A 228 19.66 3.02 -2.51
CA THR A 228 20.20 4.10 -3.32
C THR A 228 19.02 4.65 -4.09
N ALA A 229 18.63 5.89 -3.81
CA ALA A 229 17.65 6.57 -4.65
C ALA A 229 18.24 6.95 -6.01
N PHE A 230 17.34 7.01 -6.99
CA PHE A 230 17.65 7.41 -8.36
C PHE A 230 16.66 8.48 -8.83
N VAL A 231 15.56 8.09 -9.48
CA VAL A 231 14.52 9.01 -9.94
C VAL A 231 13.45 9.10 -8.85
N ASP A 232 13.83 9.65 -7.70
CA ASP A 232 12.98 9.66 -6.50
C ASP A 232 12.16 10.96 -6.38
N GLY A 233 12.50 11.99 -7.15
CA GLY A 233 11.88 13.31 -7.03
C GLY A 233 10.48 13.40 -7.64
N PRO A 234 9.70 14.42 -7.25
CA PRO A 234 8.41 14.73 -7.84
C PRO A 234 8.54 15.13 -9.32
N ILE A 235 7.45 14.90 -10.07
CA ILE A 235 7.32 15.27 -11.48
C ILE A 235 6.11 16.18 -11.70
N SER A 236 6.18 17.00 -12.74
CA SER A 236 5.12 17.89 -13.18
C SER A 236 4.96 17.84 -14.69
N MET A 237 3.73 18.01 -15.17
CA MET A 237 3.41 17.95 -16.59
C MET A 237 2.46 19.08 -16.99
N ALA A 238 2.62 19.59 -18.22
CA ALA A 238 1.71 20.58 -18.79
C ALA A 238 1.64 20.48 -20.31
N ARG A 239 0.53 20.95 -20.89
CA ARG A 239 0.46 21.22 -22.34
C ARG A 239 1.08 22.58 -22.61
N VAL A 240 1.98 22.62 -23.58
CA VAL A 240 2.70 23.81 -24.00
C VAL A 240 2.50 23.98 -25.49
N THR A 241 1.86 25.07 -25.87
CA THR A 241 1.82 25.52 -27.25
C THR A 241 2.97 26.51 -27.46
N PRO A 242 4.07 26.11 -28.15
CA PRO A 242 5.13 27.02 -28.55
C PRO A 242 4.61 27.99 -29.62
N SER A 243 5.36 29.06 -29.87
CA SER A 243 5.09 29.98 -30.98
C SER A 243 5.13 29.32 -32.36
N SER A 244 5.77 28.15 -32.48
CA SER A 244 5.77 27.31 -33.69
C SER A 244 4.44 26.60 -33.96
N GLY A 245 3.48 26.65 -33.04
CA GLY A 245 2.07 26.26 -33.24
C GLY A 245 1.70 24.83 -32.85
N THR A 246 2.66 23.91 -32.68
CA THR A 246 2.35 22.52 -32.31
C THR A 246 2.32 22.33 -30.80
N THR A 247 1.14 22.14 -30.22
CA THR A 247 0.98 21.80 -28.80
C THR A 247 1.71 20.50 -28.46
N ARG A 248 2.54 20.55 -27.42
CA ARG A 248 3.27 19.43 -26.85
C ARG A 248 2.87 19.19 -25.41
N THR A 249 2.97 17.96 -24.92
CA THR A 249 2.89 17.64 -23.51
C THR A 249 4.30 17.49 -22.96
N LEU A 250 4.72 18.41 -22.09
CA LEU A 250 6.06 18.42 -21.52
C LEU A 250 6.02 17.98 -20.06
N LEU A 251 7.00 17.16 -19.66
CA LEU A 251 7.22 16.67 -18.31
C LEU A 251 8.53 17.25 -17.77
N VAL A 252 8.55 17.69 -16.52
CA VAL A 252 9.76 18.08 -15.78
C VAL A 252 9.83 17.27 -14.50
N GLY A 253 10.99 16.70 -14.20
CA GLY A 253 11.21 15.90 -12.99
C GLY A 253 12.44 16.33 -12.21
N GLY A 254 12.33 16.22 -10.88
CA GLY A 254 13.46 16.21 -9.96
C GLY A 254 13.99 14.81 -9.70
N LEU A 255 15.09 14.73 -8.96
CA LEU A 255 15.72 13.47 -8.55
C LEU A 255 15.53 13.19 -7.05
N GLY A 256 14.96 14.12 -6.28
CA GLY A 256 14.71 13.91 -4.85
C GLY A 256 15.98 13.52 -4.11
N MET A 257 15.94 12.38 -3.42
CA MET A 257 17.09 11.80 -2.72
C MET A 257 18.21 11.32 -3.66
N GLY A 258 17.90 11.03 -4.92
CA GLY A 258 18.82 10.39 -5.86
C GLY A 258 19.89 11.31 -6.45
N GLY A 259 19.69 12.63 -6.43
CA GLY A 259 20.74 13.54 -6.90
C GLY A 259 20.35 15.02 -6.99
N LYS A 260 21.36 15.81 -7.36
CA LYS A 260 21.22 17.26 -7.59
C LYS A 260 21.02 17.54 -9.07
N GLY A 261 19.78 17.38 -9.53
CA GLY A 261 19.48 17.56 -10.94
C GLY A 261 18.01 17.65 -11.26
N LEU A 262 17.76 18.08 -12.50
CA LEU A 262 16.45 18.18 -13.13
C LEU A 262 16.55 17.61 -14.55
N PHE A 263 15.44 17.13 -15.06
CA PHE A 263 15.31 16.72 -16.45
C PHE A 263 13.96 17.12 -17.00
N ALA A 264 13.86 17.25 -18.33
CA ALA A 264 12.59 17.40 -18.99
C ALA A 264 12.45 16.50 -20.21
N LEU A 265 11.22 16.04 -20.43
CA LEU A 265 10.84 15.16 -21.53
C LEU A 265 9.66 15.76 -22.31
N ASP A 266 9.66 15.57 -23.63
CA ASP A 266 8.50 15.71 -24.49
C ASP A 266 7.77 14.36 -24.55
N VAL A 267 6.67 14.27 -23.81
CA VAL A 267 5.88 13.04 -23.67
C VAL A 267 4.62 13.07 -24.53
N THR A 268 4.57 13.91 -25.57
CA THR A 268 3.44 14.02 -26.51
C THR A 268 3.15 12.69 -27.22
N ASP A 269 1.90 12.21 -27.19
CA ASP A 269 1.48 11.04 -27.97
C ASP A 269 1.42 11.35 -29.49
N PRO A 270 1.67 10.35 -30.37
CA PRO A 270 1.68 8.91 -30.09
C PRO A 270 2.99 8.42 -29.46
N ALA A 271 2.90 7.37 -28.65
CA ALA A 271 4.02 6.65 -28.06
C ALA A 271 5.11 6.25 -29.08
N PRO A 272 6.41 6.27 -28.69
CA PRO A 272 7.50 5.88 -29.60
C PRO A 272 7.40 4.40 -30.00
N THR A 273 7.61 4.12 -31.28
CA THR A 273 7.53 2.75 -31.84
C THR A 273 8.83 1.95 -31.69
N SER A 274 9.96 2.61 -31.38
CA SER A 274 11.27 1.98 -31.19
C SER A 274 12.12 2.75 -30.18
N GLU A 275 13.20 2.13 -29.67
CA GLU A 275 14.19 2.81 -28.82
C GLU A 275 14.81 4.03 -29.50
N ALA A 276 15.16 3.92 -30.79
CA ALA A 276 15.71 5.03 -31.55
C ALA A 276 14.72 6.21 -31.61
N ALA A 277 13.43 5.94 -31.84
CA ALA A 277 12.38 6.96 -31.83
C ALA A 277 12.19 7.58 -30.44
N ALA A 278 12.30 6.77 -29.37
CA ALA A 278 12.17 7.24 -27.99
C ALA A 278 13.26 8.25 -27.59
N THR A 279 14.42 8.29 -28.26
CA THR A 279 15.48 9.28 -27.94
C THR A 279 15.02 10.72 -28.13
N SER A 280 14.06 10.96 -29.04
CA SER A 280 13.48 12.29 -29.29
C SER A 280 12.68 12.84 -28.11
N ARG A 281 12.30 11.98 -27.15
CA ARG A 281 11.55 12.34 -25.95
C ARG A 281 12.36 13.17 -24.98
N ILE A 282 13.67 13.09 -25.01
CA ILE A 282 14.52 13.81 -24.07
C ILE A 282 14.59 15.28 -24.53
N LEU A 283 14.34 16.26 -23.67
CA LEU A 283 14.55 17.67 -23.99
C LEU A 283 15.92 18.14 -23.49
N TRP A 284 16.09 18.17 -22.18
CA TRP A 284 17.28 18.68 -21.50
C TRP A 284 17.49 18.03 -20.14
N GLU A 285 18.72 18.15 -19.64
CA GLU A 285 19.15 17.76 -18.30
C GLU A 285 19.92 18.91 -17.67
N ILE A 286 19.66 19.18 -16.38
CA ILE A 286 20.34 20.21 -15.59
C ILE A 286 21.01 19.52 -14.40
N THR A 287 22.28 19.85 -14.18
CA THR A 287 23.07 19.39 -13.02
C THR A 287 23.50 20.59 -12.19
N ALA A 288 23.95 20.35 -10.95
CA ALA A 288 24.46 21.39 -10.05
C ALA A 288 25.83 21.97 -10.46
N THR A 289 25.92 22.53 -11.67
CA THR A 289 27.13 23.10 -12.27
C THR A 289 26.80 24.38 -13.03
N GLY A 290 27.82 25.22 -13.30
CA GLY A 290 27.66 26.44 -14.09
C GLY A 290 26.57 27.38 -13.54
N ASP A 291 25.63 27.76 -14.41
CA ASP A 291 24.46 28.61 -14.07
C ASP A 291 23.53 28.00 -13.01
N PHE A 292 23.69 26.71 -12.69
CA PHE A 292 22.89 26.00 -11.69
C PHE A 292 23.75 25.53 -10.51
N ALA A 293 24.89 26.17 -10.23
CA ALA A 293 25.76 25.81 -9.09
C ALA A 293 25.03 25.81 -7.74
N ASN A 294 23.98 26.63 -7.59
CA ASN A 294 23.13 26.70 -6.40
C ASN A 294 22.04 25.62 -6.34
N LEU A 295 21.99 24.69 -7.31
CA LEU A 295 21.07 23.55 -7.27
C LEU A 295 21.53 22.51 -6.24
N GLY A 296 20.59 22.09 -5.40
CA GLY A 296 20.71 21.02 -4.42
C GLY A 296 19.92 19.78 -4.81
N TYR A 297 19.66 18.92 -3.84
CA TYR A 297 18.79 17.75 -4.00
C TYR A 297 17.35 18.22 -4.19
N THR A 298 16.75 17.82 -5.31
CA THR A 298 15.49 18.38 -5.82
C THR A 298 14.27 17.64 -5.24
N TYR A 299 14.06 17.81 -3.93
CA TYR A 299 12.88 17.30 -3.20
C TYR A 299 11.60 18.09 -3.52
N GLY A 300 11.74 19.37 -3.87
CA GLY A 300 10.61 20.23 -4.20
C GLY A 300 9.99 19.91 -5.56
N MET A 301 8.68 20.05 -5.69
CA MET A 301 7.94 19.85 -6.95
C MET A 301 8.21 21.01 -7.91
N PRO A 302 8.74 20.77 -9.13
CA PRO A 302 8.81 21.81 -10.16
C PRO A 302 7.40 22.29 -10.50
N ARG A 303 7.15 23.60 -10.59
CA ARG A 303 5.87 24.14 -11.06
C ARG A 303 6.01 24.60 -12.50
N ILE A 304 5.03 24.29 -13.35
CA ILE A 304 5.02 24.77 -14.73
C ILE A 304 4.04 25.93 -14.82
N ALA A 305 4.47 27.05 -15.41
CA ALA A 305 3.64 28.23 -15.61
C ALA A 305 4.06 29.01 -16.86
N ARG A 306 3.35 30.10 -17.14
CA ARG A 306 3.76 31.13 -18.09
C ARG A 306 4.12 32.41 -17.34
N LEU A 307 5.15 33.10 -17.81
CA LEU A 307 5.44 34.48 -17.42
C LEU A 307 4.63 35.46 -18.28
N ASP A 308 4.52 36.72 -17.87
CA ASP A 308 3.75 37.78 -18.58
C ASP A 308 4.14 37.96 -20.05
N ASN A 309 5.39 37.65 -20.38
CA ASN A 309 5.88 37.68 -21.76
C ASN A 309 5.46 36.45 -22.60
N GLY A 310 4.62 35.56 -22.04
CA GLY A 310 4.10 34.34 -22.68
C GLY A 310 5.04 33.12 -22.61
N THR A 311 6.26 33.28 -22.09
CA THR A 311 7.26 32.19 -22.03
C THR A 311 6.81 31.11 -21.05
N ALA A 312 6.79 29.85 -21.52
CA ALA A 312 6.54 28.70 -20.66
C ALA A 312 7.81 28.37 -19.85
N VAL A 313 7.64 28.21 -18.54
CA VAL A 313 8.75 28.05 -17.59
C VAL A 313 8.51 26.93 -16.61
N ALA A 314 9.59 26.30 -16.16
CA ALA A 314 9.63 25.53 -14.93
C ALA A 314 10.18 26.42 -13.81
N ILE A 315 9.46 26.50 -12.69
CA ILE A 315 9.81 27.28 -11.50
C ILE A 315 10.01 26.32 -10.35
N ILE A 316 11.16 26.38 -9.69
CA ILE A 316 11.50 25.44 -8.62
C ILE A 316 12.39 26.10 -7.57
N GLY A 317 12.18 25.74 -6.31
CA GLY A 317 13.18 25.99 -5.27
C GLY A 317 14.44 25.18 -5.53
N ASN A 318 15.60 25.71 -5.14
CA ASN A 318 16.87 25.05 -5.41
C ASN A 318 17.08 23.72 -4.68
N GLY A 319 16.21 23.36 -3.73
CA GLY A 319 16.38 22.15 -2.95
C GLY A 319 17.55 22.26 -1.98
N TYR A 320 17.93 21.13 -1.40
CA TYR A 320 18.76 21.13 -0.19
C TYR A 320 20.22 20.74 -0.46
N LEU A 321 21.12 21.13 0.45
CA LEU A 321 22.54 20.80 0.39
C LEU A 321 23.23 21.27 -0.90
N ASN A 322 22.86 22.45 -1.41
CA ASN A 322 23.50 23.01 -2.59
C ASN A 322 25.00 23.30 -2.36
N SER A 323 25.77 23.31 -3.45
CA SER A 323 27.24 23.43 -3.39
C SER A 323 27.78 24.76 -3.93
N GLY A 324 26.90 25.71 -4.24
CA GLY A 324 27.27 27.04 -4.71
C GLY A 324 27.52 28.00 -3.55
N ASN A 325 26.75 29.07 -3.44
CA ASN A 325 26.83 30.05 -2.36
C ASN A 325 26.17 29.57 -1.04
N GLY A 326 25.44 28.44 -1.08
CA GLY A 326 24.73 27.91 0.07
C GLY A 326 23.40 28.62 0.38
N HIS A 327 22.92 29.52 -0.48
CA HIS A 327 21.68 30.24 -0.26
C HIS A 327 20.44 29.44 -0.71
N SER A 328 19.28 29.76 -0.15
CA SER A 328 17.97 29.39 -0.68
C SER A 328 17.66 30.28 -1.89
N VAL A 329 17.41 29.68 -3.07
CA VAL A 329 17.11 30.44 -4.30
C VAL A 329 15.92 29.84 -5.04
N LEU A 330 15.18 30.69 -5.77
CA LEU A 330 14.14 30.27 -6.71
C LEU A 330 14.71 30.30 -8.14
N PHE A 331 14.67 29.17 -8.82
CA PHE A 331 15.05 29.09 -10.23
C PHE A 331 13.83 29.26 -11.14
N ILE A 332 14.00 30.05 -12.20
CA ILE A 332 13.07 30.16 -13.32
C ILE A 332 13.79 29.67 -14.56
N ILE A 333 13.28 28.60 -15.16
CA ILE A 333 13.94 27.83 -16.22
C ILE A 333 13.04 27.82 -17.44
N ASN A 334 13.58 28.12 -18.62
CA ASN A 334 12.84 27.96 -19.86
C ASN A 334 12.46 26.48 -20.03
N LEU A 335 11.17 26.20 -20.12
CA LEU A 335 10.66 24.83 -20.09
C LEU A 335 11.10 24.00 -21.30
N GLU A 336 11.31 24.64 -22.45
CA GLU A 336 11.67 23.95 -23.70
C GLU A 336 13.18 23.73 -23.84
N THR A 337 13.98 24.70 -23.40
CA THR A 337 15.43 24.70 -23.65
C THR A 337 16.27 24.35 -22.43
N GLY A 338 15.71 24.42 -21.22
CA GLY A 338 16.46 24.22 -19.97
C GLY A 338 17.35 25.41 -19.60
N ALA A 339 17.32 26.50 -20.37
CA ALA A 339 18.10 27.70 -20.06
C ALA A 339 17.56 28.42 -18.81
N ARG A 340 18.46 28.83 -17.92
CA ARG A 340 18.11 29.67 -16.77
C ARG A 340 17.66 31.04 -17.26
N ILE A 341 16.43 31.42 -16.94
CA ILE A 341 15.90 32.77 -17.18
C ILE A 341 16.26 33.68 -16.01
N ALA A 342 16.05 33.19 -14.78
CA ALA A 342 16.39 33.92 -13.57
C ALA A 342 16.76 32.97 -12.42
N GLU A 343 17.54 33.50 -11.50
CA GLU A 343 17.78 32.95 -10.18
C GLU A 343 17.50 34.06 -9.17
N ILE A 344 16.44 33.91 -8.38
CA ILE A 344 16.06 34.89 -7.37
C ILE A 344 16.65 34.46 -6.04
N ASP A 345 17.72 35.12 -5.62
CA ASP A 345 18.43 34.84 -4.38
C ASP A 345 17.74 35.52 -3.18
N THR A 346 17.47 34.73 -2.13
CA THR A 346 16.90 35.23 -0.87
C THR A 346 17.95 35.83 0.07
N GLY A 347 19.23 35.51 -0.14
CA GLY A 347 20.33 35.79 0.78
C GLY A 347 20.32 34.95 2.06
N SER A 348 19.43 33.96 2.18
CA SER A 348 19.33 33.09 3.36
C SER A 348 20.12 31.81 3.17
N GLY A 349 20.93 31.44 4.16
CA GLY A 349 21.84 30.30 4.11
C GLY A 349 23.29 30.74 3.88
N SER A 350 24.22 29.80 3.93
CA SER A 350 25.64 30.03 3.66
C SER A 350 26.33 28.74 3.23
N THR A 351 27.57 28.82 2.75
CA THR A 351 28.34 27.61 2.38
C THR A 351 28.60 26.65 3.55
N THR A 352 28.59 27.14 4.80
CA THR A 352 28.78 26.31 6.00
C THR A 352 27.46 25.83 6.61
N SER A 353 26.36 26.51 6.29
CA SER A 353 25.00 26.13 6.65
C SER A 353 24.10 26.32 5.43
N PRO A 354 24.17 25.40 4.45
CA PRO A 354 23.43 25.56 3.22
C PRO A 354 21.93 25.61 3.50
N GLY A 355 21.30 26.69 3.08
CA GLY A 355 19.85 26.78 3.00
C GLY A 355 19.30 25.86 1.90
N GLY A 356 18.05 26.09 1.54
CA GLY A 356 17.39 25.37 0.48
C GLY A 356 15.91 25.67 0.45
N LEU A 357 15.44 26.11 -0.70
CA LEU A 357 14.05 26.49 -0.92
C LEU A 357 13.23 25.25 -1.31
N SER A 358 12.07 25.09 -0.67
CA SER A 358 11.13 23.98 -0.87
C SER A 358 10.21 24.23 -2.08
N THR A 359 9.17 23.41 -2.24
CA THR A 359 8.17 23.55 -3.31
C THR A 359 7.53 24.94 -3.31
N PRO A 360 7.60 25.72 -4.40
CA PRO A 360 6.89 26.98 -4.52
C PRO A 360 5.42 26.77 -4.86
N THR A 361 4.57 27.68 -4.39
CA THR A 361 3.18 27.84 -4.83
C THR A 361 3.07 29.10 -5.65
N LEU A 362 2.59 28.98 -6.87
CA LEU A 362 2.45 30.09 -7.81
C LEU A 362 1.11 30.80 -7.60
N LEU A 363 1.07 32.08 -7.93
CA LEU A 363 -0.12 32.92 -7.85
C LEU A 363 -0.19 33.79 -9.11
N ASP A 364 -1.30 33.64 -9.82
CA ASP A 364 -1.82 34.61 -10.79
C ASP A 364 -2.74 35.56 -10.02
N ALA A 365 -2.28 36.78 -9.78
CA ALA A 365 -2.93 37.76 -8.91
C ALA A 365 -3.94 38.63 -9.67
N ASP A 366 -3.81 38.78 -10.98
CA ASP A 366 -4.70 39.58 -11.82
C ASP A 366 -5.66 38.74 -12.69
N GLY A 367 -5.47 37.42 -12.72
CA GLY A 367 -6.31 36.44 -13.41
C GLY A 367 -6.03 36.36 -14.92
N ASN A 368 -4.85 36.78 -15.38
CA ASN A 368 -4.50 36.83 -16.80
C ASN A 368 -3.95 35.50 -17.36
N GLY A 369 -3.76 34.47 -16.53
CA GLY A 369 -3.19 33.17 -16.90
C GLY A 369 -1.66 33.08 -16.85
N THR A 370 -0.97 34.08 -16.32
CA THR A 370 0.48 34.10 -16.06
C THR A 370 0.77 34.19 -14.56
N ALA A 371 1.92 33.68 -14.15
CA ALA A 371 2.29 33.69 -12.73
C ALA A 371 2.99 35.02 -12.37
N ASP A 372 2.41 35.78 -11.45
CA ASP A 372 2.95 37.06 -10.95
C ASP A 372 3.85 36.86 -9.73
N TYR A 373 3.42 35.98 -8.82
CA TYR A 373 4.09 35.73 -7.57
C TYR A 373 4.34 34.24 -7.33
N ALA A 374 5.36 33.94 -6.55
CA ALA A 374 5.54 32.63 -5.93
C ALA A 374 5.73 32.77 -4.43
N TYR A 375 5.22 31.80 -3.66
CA TYR A 375 5.42 31.71 -2.22
C TYR A 375 6.09 30.38 -1.90
N ALA A 376 7.16 30.40 -1.11
CA ALA A 376 7.86 29.17 -0.74
C ALA A 376 8.49 29.29 0.66
N GLY A 377 8.48 28.18 1.38
CA GLY A 377 9.25 28.04 2.61
C GLY A 377 10.67 27.53 2.33
N ASP A 378 11.59 27.77 3.26
CA ASP A 378 12.92 27.17 3.24
C ASP A 378 13.21 26.28 4.46
N ILE A 379 14.33 25.55 4.39
CA ILE A 379 14.77 24.63 5.43
C ILE A 379 15.16 25.34 6.75
N ASP A 380 15.36 26.65 6.73
CA ASP A 380 15.67 27.47 7.91
C ASP A 380 14.39 28.06 8.57
N GLY A 381 13.21 27.75 8.02
CA GLY A 381 11.93 28.17 8.59
C GLY A 381 11.50 29.58 8.19
N LYS A 382 11.93 30.05 7.03
CA LYS A 382 11.50 31.34 6.47
C LYS A 382 10.49 31.13 5.35
N LEU A 383 9.43 31.93 5.37
CA LEU A 383 8.45 32.03 4.31
C LEU A 383 8.78 33.25 3.43
N TRP A 384 8.97 33.00 2.13
CA TRP A 384 9.34 33.99 1.14
C TRP A 384 8.21 34.23 0.15
N LYS A 385 8.10 35.49 -0.30
CA LYS A 385 7.38 35.89 -1.52
C LYS A 385 8.39 36.25 -2.59
N PHE A 386 8.15 35.80 -3.81
CA PHE A 386 8.94 36.13 -4.98
C PHE A 386 8.06 36.89 -5.97
N ASP A 387 8.53 38.03 -6.43
CA ASP A 387 7.95 38.77 -7.55
C ASP A 387 8.57 38.23 -8.84
N LEU A 388 7.76 37.59 -9.68
CA LEU A 388 8.18 36.96 -10.93
C LEU A 388 8.23 37.95 -12.10
N THR A 389 7.73 39.17 -11.91
CA THR A 389 7.80 40.26 -12.89
C THR A 389 9.10 41.05 -12.76
N HIS A 390 9.58 41.25 -11.52
CA HIS A 390 10.81 41.98 -11.20
C HIS A 390 11.97 41.08 -10.77
N PHE A 391 11.73 39.78 -10.60
CA PHE A 391 12.69 38.80 -10.10
C PHE A 391 13.31 39.19 -8.75
N THR A 392 12.47 39.51 -7.76
CA THR A 392 12.90 39.89 -6.40
C THR A 392 12.30 39.00 -5.33
N ALA A 393 12.96 38.88 -4.18
CA ALA A 393 12.50 38.12 -3.02
C ALA A 393 12.19 39.05 -1.84
N THR A 394 11.11 38.76 -1.12
CA THR A 394 10.69 39.45 0.11
C THR A 394 10.45 38.41 1.21
N LEU A 395 11.07 38.59 2.37
CA LEU A 395 10.81 37.78 3.56
C LEU A 395 9.45 38.17 4.16
N LEU A 396 8.53 37.23 4.27
CA LEU A 396 7.23 37.46 4.91
C LEU A 396 7.22 37.11 6.38
N TYR A 397 7.84 35.98 6.73
CA TYR A 397 7.79 35.45 8.09
C TYR A 397 8.97 34.52 8.38
N THR A 398 9.41 34.49 9.63
CA THR A 398 10.36 33.49 10.15
C THR A 398 9.69 32.80 11.33
N THR A 399 9.63 31.47 11.30
CA THR A 399 8.98 30.71 12.38
C THR A 399 9.72 30.88 13.70
N SER A 400 8.99 30.77 14.81
CA SER A 400 9.54 30.82 16.16
C SER A 400 9.02 29.64 16.97
N PRO A 401 9.86 28.63 17.28
CA PRO A 401 11.28 28.51 16.89
C PRO A 401 11.48 28.36 15.37
N ALA A 402 12.70 28.61 14.90
CA ALA A 402 13.07 28.39 13.49
C ALA A 402 12.96 26.90 13.16
N GLN A 403 12.07 26.55 12.24
CA GLN A 403 11.72 25.17 11.90
C GLN A 403 11.48 25.04 10.40
N ALA A 404 12.11 24.04 9.78
CA ALA A 404 12.04 23.81 8.35
C ALA A 404 10.59 23.78 7.82
N ILE A 405 10.39 24.46 6.69
CA ILE A 405 9.15 24.40 5.91
C ILE A 405 9.47 23.60 4.66
N THR A 406 9.13 22.30 4.66
CA THR A 406 9.48 21.38 3.55
C THR A 406 8.33 21.16 2.56
N VAL A 407 7.12 21.58 2.91
CA VAL A 407 5.93 21.50 2.04
C VAL A 407 5.61 22.86 1.41
N GLY A 408 4.98 22.84 0.23
CA GLY A 408 4.53 24.06 -0.43
C GLY A 408 3.36 24.72 0.33
N PRO A 409 3.34 26.06 0.47
CA PRO A 409 2.26 26.75 1.16
C PRO A 409 0.96 26.75 0.34
N VAL A 410 -0.18 27.03 0.98
CA VAL A 410 -1.45 27.27 0.30
C VAL A 410 -1.81 28.74 0.41
N VAL A 411 -2.07 29.38 -0.73
CA VAL A 411 -2.34 30.83 -0.83
C VAL A 411 -3.79 31.06 -1.23
N ARG A 412 -4.52 31.90 -0.49
CA ARG A 412 -5.88 32.33 -0.85
C ARG A 412 -6.08 33.83 -0.60
N PRO A 413 -6.94 34.51 -1.37
CA PRO A 413 -7.27 35.91 -1.13
C PRO A 413 -7.78 36.13 0.30
N HIS A 414 -7.32 37.21 0.93
CA HIS A 414 -7.81 37.62 2.25
C HIS A 414 -8.97 38.62 2.09
N PRO A 415 -10.06 38.54 2.89
CA PRO A 415 -11.23 39.41 2.73
C PRO A 415 -10.95 40.91 2.87
N ALA A 416 -9.90 41.28 3.61
CA ALA A 416 -9.46 42.67 3.78
C ALA A 416 -8.42 43.12 2.72
N GLY A 417 -8.22 42.33 1.66
CA GLY A 417 -7.19 42.56 0.64
C GLY A 417 -5.88 41.81 0.93
N GLY A 418 -5.08 41.60 -0.11
CA GLY A 418 -3.90 40.75 -0.04
C GLY A 418 -4.25 39.25 0.03
N TYR A 419 -3.36 38.46 0.61
CA TYR A 419 -3.46 37.00 0.62
C TYR A 419 -3.15 36.44 2.00
N LEU A 420 -3.85 35.37 2.37
CA LEU A 420 -3.52 34.55 3.54
C LEU A 420 -2.77 33.30 3.06
N ILE A 421 -1.59 33.09 3.64
CA ILE A 421 -0.67 32.01 3.29
C ILE A 421 -0.63 31.01 4.43
N ALA A 422 -1.26 29.85 4.23
CA ALA A 422 -1.24 28.75 5.17
C ALA A 422 -0.07 27.80 4.86
N PHE A 423 0.69 27.43 5.88
CA PHE A 423 1.80 26.47 5.76
C PHE A 423 2.02 25.73 7.07
N ALA A 424 2.78 24.64 7.01
CA ALA A 424 3.13 23.85 8.17
C ALA A 424 4.64 23.56 8.20
N THR A 425 5.15 23.39 9.41
CA THR A 425 6.57 23.08 9.65
C THR A 425 6.78 21.59 9.83
N GLY A 426 7.97 21.13 9.44
CA GLY A 426 8.34 19.73 9.54
C GLY A 426 9.42 19.33 8.55
N ARG A 427 10.21 18.33 8.94
CA ARG A 427 11.11 17.59 8.07
C ARG A 427 11.34 16.19 8.63
N ILE A 428 11.68 15.25 7.75
CA ILE A 428 12.21 13.93 8.09
C ILE A 428 13.36 13.67 7.10
N LEU A 429 14.54 14.21 7.39
CA LEU A 429 15.73 14.14 6.52
C LEU A 429 16.90 13.41 7.20
N THR A 430 16.88 13.32 8.53
CA THR A 430 17.89 12.66 9.36
C THR A 430 17.26 11.65 10.32
N ALA A 431 18.05 10.69 10.80
CA ALA A 431 17.63 9.76 11.85
C ALA A 431 17.20 10.48 13.15
N ASN A 432 17.77 11.66 13.44
CA ASN A 432 17.36 12.47 14.59
C ASN A 432 15.95 13.03 14.40
N ASP A 433 15.57 13.41 13.18
CA ASP A 433 14.20 13.89 12.93
C ASP A 433 13.16 12.81 13.26
N ALA A 434 13.48 11.52 13.08
CA ALA A 434 12.57 10.42 13.41
C ALA A 434 12.34 10.22 14.93
N THR A 435 13.20 10.78 15.78
CA THR A 435 13.11 10.65 17.25
C THR A 435 12.93 11.98 17.97
N ASP A 436 13.03 13.11 17.26
CA ASP A 436 12.86 14.47 17.80
C ASP A 436 11.42 14.72 18.24
N SER A 437 11.21 15.13 19.48
CA SER A 437 9.89 15.44 20.05
C SER A 437 9.56 16.94 20.07
N ALA A 438 10.32 17.78 19.35
CA ALA A 438 10.02 19.19 19.20
C ALA A 438 8.57 19.43 18.73
N ILE A 439 7.98 20.52 19.22
CA ILE A 439 6.64 20.96 18.84
C ILE A 439 6.75 21.71 17.51
N HIS A 440 6.12 21.19 16.46
CA HIS A 440 5.94 21.89 15.19
C HIS A 440 4.61 22.65 15.17
N TYR A 441 4.47 23.54 14.19
CA TYR A 441 3.34 24.44 14.06
C TYR A 441 2.77 24.45 12.64
N VAL A 442 1.48 24.78 12.59
CA VAL A 442 0.75 25.21 11.40
C VAL A 442 0.46 26.70 11.54
N TYR A 443 0.64 27.45 10.46
CA TYR A 443 0.51 28.90 10.43
C TYR A 443 -0.43 29.34 9.30
N GLY A 444 -1.05 30.51 9.49
CA GLY A 444 -1.64 31.32 8.42
C GLY A 444 -1.12 32.74 8.55
N ILE A 445 -0.39 33.24 7.55
CA ILE A 445 0.24 34.57 7.57
C ILE A 445 -0.39 35.46 6.51
N TRP A 446 -0.78 36.67 6.89
CA TRP A 446 -1.45 37.62 6.00
C TRP A 446 -0.44 38.54 5.29
N ASP A 447 -0.17 38.26 4.02
CA ASP A 447 0.54 39.16 3.10
C ASP A 447 -0.42 40.29 2.68
N GLY A 448 -0.22 41.46 3.26
CA GLY A 448 -1.12 42.61 3.15
C GLY A 448 -1.65 43.11 4.49
N ALA A 449 -1.27 42.48 5.61
CA ALA A 449 -1.59 42.99 6.94
C ALA A 449 -1.07 44.41 7.16
N PRO A 450 -1.79 45.27 7.91
CA PRO A 450 -1.26 46.53 8.37
C PRO A 450 0.07 46.33 9.12
N VAL A 451 1.09 47.12 8.80
CA VAL A 451 2.45 47.00 9.39
C VAL A 451 2.45 47.09 10.92
N VAL A 452 1.45 47.72 11.52
CA VAL A 452 1.30 47.86 12.97
C VAL A 452 0.76 46.60 13.65
N ASN A 453 0.21 45.63 12.91
CA ASN A 453 -0.25 44.36 13.46
C ASN A 453 0.96 43.46 13.72
N ASP A 454 1.15 43.03 14.95
CA ASP A 454 2.41 42.43 15.42
C ASP A 454 2.23 41.08 16.14
N THR A 455 1.02 40.52 16.14
CA THR A 455 0.71 39.25 16.83
C THR A 455 0.13 38.17 15.92
N LEU A 456 0.26 36.91 16.35
CA LEU A 456 -0.44 35.76 15.77
C LEU A 456 -1.53 35.28 16.73
N LEU A 457 -2.71 34.99 16.21
CA LEU A 457 -3.75 34.35 17.00
C LEU A 457 -3.32 32.92 17.28
N THR A 458 -3.30 32.53 18.55
CA THR A 458 -2.98 31.14 18.92
C THR A 458 -4.26 30.32 19.08
N GLN A 459 -4.29 29.15 18.43
CA GLN A 459 -5.29 28.12 18.67
C GLN A 459 -4.68 26.96 19.46
N THR A 460 -5.50 26.30 20.29
CA THR A 460 -5.10 25.11 21.04
C THR A 460 -5.76 23.89 20.44
N LEU A 461 -4.95 22.92 20.01
CA LEU A 461 -5.41 21.61 19.54
C LEU A 461 -5.48 20.65 20.73
N THR A 462 -6.63 19.99 20.92
CA THR A 462 -6.89 19.08 22.04
C THR A 462 -7.41 17.75 21.53
N GLU A 463 -6.72 16.66 21.89
CA GLU A 463 -7.16 15.29 21.59
C GLU A 463 -8.30 14.86 22.50
N THR A 464 -9.27 14.17 21.91
CA THR A 464 -10.48 13.65 22.54
C THR A 464 -10.97 12.43 21.75
N THR A 465 -12.19 11.98 21.98
CA THR A 465 -12.75 10.80 21.29
C THR A 465 -14.09 11.07 20.63
N TYR A 466 -14.40 10.20 19.66
CA TYR A 466 -15.69 10.06 19.01
C TYR A 466 -15.99 8.56 18.91
N GLY A 467 -17.03 8.06 19.58
CA GLY A 467 -17.39 6.63 19.48
C GLY A 467 -16.25 5.64 19.82
N GLY A 468 -15.25 6.08 20.61
CA GLY A 468 -14.03 5.33 20.91
C GLY A 468 -12.85 5.59 19.95
N SER A 469 -13.08 6.18 18.78
CA SER A 469 -12.05 6.64 17.84
C SER A 469 -11.40 7.93 18.30
N ARG A 470 -10.11 8.11 17.99
CA ARG A 470 -9.33 9.30 18.35
C ARG A 470 -9.59 10.45 17.37
N VAL A 471 -9.94 11.60 17.90
CA VAL A 471 -10.16 12.84 17.14
C VAL A 471 -9.54 14.02 17.89
N ARG A 472 -9.35 15.15 17.22
CA ARG A 472 -8.91 16.39 17.87
C ARG A 472 -9.85 17.53 17.56
N THR A 473 -9.96 18.44 18.51
CA THR A 473 -10.78 19.66 18.45
C THR A 473 -9.87 20.86 18.67
N THR A 474 -10.22 22.04 18.15
CA THR A 474 -9.47 23.27 18.46
C THR A 474 -10.34 24.28 19.19
N THR A 475 -9.69 25.30 19.78
CA THR A 475 -10.36 26.55 20.14
C THR A 475 -10.98 27.24 18.92
N ALA A 476 -12.02 28.05 19.16
CA ALA A 476 -12.76 28.80 18.13
C ALA A 476 -12.46 30.31 18.21
N ASN A 477 -11.22 30.68 18.57
CA ASN A 477 -10.83 32.08 18.65
C ASN A 477 -10.84 32.71 17.26
N THR A 478 -11.22 33.98 17.14
CA THR A 478 -11.25 34.72 15.87
C THR A 478 -10.17 35.79 15.82
N PRO A 479 -9.37 35.90 14.74
CA PRO A 479 -8.35 36.95 14.67
C PRO A 479 -8.99 38.33 14.52
N ASP A 480 -8.46 39.30 15.25
CA ASP A 480 -8.68 40.72 14.98
C ASP A 480 -7.77 41.20 13.85
N TRP A 481 -8.36 41.36 12.65
CA TRP A 481 -7.67 41.80 11.43
C TRP A 481 -7.58 43.31 11.28
N THR A 482 -8.15 44.09 12.20
CA THR A 482 -8.11 45.55 12.09
C THR A 482 -6.70 46.07 12.36
N SER A 483 -6.41 47.30 11.92
CA SER A 483 -5.10 47.93 12.14
C SER A 483 -4.91 48.28 13.62
N GLY A 484 -3.91 47.72 14.30
CA GLY A 484 -3.59 48.07 15.68
C GLY A 484 -2.44 47.24 16.26
N VAL A 485 -1.73 47.81 17.25
CA VAL A 485 -0.75 47.06 18.05
C VAL A 485 -1.48 46.02 18.89
N GLY A 486 -0.97 44.79 18.93
CA GLY A 486 -1.65 43.66 19.55
C GLY A 486 -2.74 43.03 18.67
N HIS A 487 -2.96 43.56 17.46
CA HIS A 487 -3.87 42.95 16.49
C HIS A 487 -3.10 41.94 15.63
N HIS A 488 -3.85 41.11 14.91
CA HIS A 488 -3.31 39.91 14.32
C HIS A 488 -2.89 40.14 12.88
N HIS A 489 -1.71 39.63 12.52
CA HIS A 489 -1.24 39.49 11.13
C HIS A 489 -1.28 38.02 10.67
N GLY A 490 -1.91 37.15 11.46
CA GLY A 490 -2.03 35.74 11.16
C GLY A 490 -2.54 34.91 12.33
N TRP A 491 -2.44 33.59 12.19
CA TRP A 491 -2.76 32.62 13.21
C TRP A 491 -1.73 31.49 13.25
N GLN A 492 -1.69 30.76 14.37
CA GLN A 492 -0.85 29.58 14.56
C GLN A 492 -1.54 28.50 15.40
N VAL A 493 -1.22 27.25 15.12
CA VAL A 493 -1.66 26.06 15.86
C VAL A 493 -0.43 25.22 16.18
N ALA A 494 -0.21 24.95 17.46
CA ALA A 494 0.82 23.99 17.88
C ALA A 494 0.34 22.56 17.62
N LEU A 495 1.17 21.76 16.95
CA LEU A 495 0.97 20.32 16.81
C LEU A 495 1.47 19.59 18.08
N PRO A 496 1.00 18.37 18.35
CA PRO A 496 1.55 17.55 19.43
C PRO A 496 3.06 17.32 19.29
N ALA A 497 3.73 17.06 20.42
CA ALA A 497 5.17 16.84 20.45
C ALA A 497 5.61 15.74 19.45
N GLY A 498 6.59 16.05 18.61
CA GLY A 498 7.11 15.15 17.58
C GLY A 498 6.26 15.07 16.31
N GLU A 499 5.03 15.58 16.31
CA GLU A 499 4.17 15.60 15.13
C GLU A 499 4.58 16.74 14.19
N ARG A 500 4.62 16.46 12.89
CA ARG A 500 5.11 17.39 11.85
C ARG A 500 4.47 17.13 10.50
N VAL A 501 4.63 18.06 9.56
CA VAL A 501 4.07 17.95 8.21
C VAL A 501 5.21 17.86 7.18
N VAL A 502 5.12 16.84 6.31
CA VAL A 502 6.12 16.54 5.26
C VAL A 502 5.43 16.01 4.00
N GLY A 503 6.18 15.94 2.91
CA GLY A 503 5.74 15.40 1.62
C GLY A 503 5.23 16.45 0.67
N GLU A 504 4.18 16.11 -0.09
CA GLU A 504 3.61 17.00 -1.10
C GLU A 504 2.86 18.20 -0.47
N ALA A 505 2.48 19.16 -1.31
CA ALA A 505 1.80 20.36 -0.81
C ALA A 505 0.38 20.03 -0.27
N PRO A 506 0.03 20.54 0.92
CA PRO A 506 -1.35 20.66 1.39
C PRO A 506 -2.28 21.36 0.38
N PHE A 507 -3.59 21.27 0.59
CA PHE A 507 -4.57 21.95 -0.27
C PHE A 507 -5.66 22.67 0.50
N HIS A 508 -6.39 23.54 -0.20
CA HIS A 508 -7.55 24.24 0.34
C HIS A 508 -8.82 23.89 -0.41
N ASN A 509 -9.89 23.59 0.32
CA ASN A 509 -11.23 23.44 -0.22
C ASN A 509 -12.30 23.93 0.78
N LEU A 510 -13.28 24.70 0.31
CA LEU A 510 -14.40 25.20 1.14
C LEU A 510 -13.96 25.84 2.47
N ASN A 511 -13.01 26.79 2.43
CA ASN A 511 -12.45 27.47 3.60
C ASN A 511 -11.72 26.56 4.62
N ARG A 512 -11.24 25.40 4.18
CA ARG A 512 -10.48 24.47 5.01
C ARG A 512 -9.07 24.27 4.47
N TYR A 513 -8.11 24.15 5.38
CA TYR A 513 -6.73 23.78 5.10
C TYR A 513 -6.54 22.29 5.39
N TYR A 514 -6.29 21.51 4.34
CA TYR A 514 -6.18 20.05 4.38
C TYR A 514 -4.74 19.59 4.33
N PHE A 515 -4.35 18.76 5.29
CA PHE A 515 -3.06 18.09 5.28
C PHE A 515 -3.07 16.86 6.17
N VAL A 516 -2.17 15.93 5.85
CA VAL A 516 -1.78 14.86 6.78
C VAL A 516 -0.56 15.31 7.56
N SER A 517 -0.61 15.17 8.88
CA SER A 517 0.55 15.23 9.75
C SER A 517 1.01 13.83 10.14
N THR A 518 2.30 13.68 10.37
CA THR A 518 2.92 12.43 10.83
C THR A 518 3.68 12.67 12.13
N ASN A 519 3.62 11.72 13.05
CA ASN A 519 4.41 11.72 14.27
C ASN A 519 5.30 10.48 14.31
N PRO A 520 6.56 10.56 13.87
CA PRO A 520 7.46 9.41 13.82
C PRO A 520 7.95 8.95 15.20
N THR A 521 7.76 9.76 16.25
CA THR A 521 8.27 9.44 17.60
C THR A 521 7.39 8.47 18.38
N ILE A 522 6.16 8.21 17.91
CA ILE A 522 5.25 7.30 18.57
C ILE A 522 5.69 5.87 18.28
N ALA A 523 6.04 5.14 19.35
CA ALA A 523 6.43 3.74 19.27
C ALA A 523 5.24 2.84 18.92
N GLY A 524 5.48 1.81 18.12
CA GLY A 524 4.48 0.84 17.66
C GLY A 524 5.05 -0.07 16.58
N VAL A 525 4.27 -1.06 16.15
CA VAL A 525 4.56 -1.85 14.95
C VAL A 525 3.27 -1.93 14.13
N PRO A 526 3.13 -1.15 13.04
CA PRO A 526 4.05 -0.11 12.55
C PRO A 526 4.36 1.02 13.53
N ALA A 527 5.56 1.60 13.42
CA ALA A 527 5.92 2.82 14.15
C ALA A 527 5.31 4.06 13.50
N GLY A 528 5.16 5.12 14.30
CA GLY A 528 4.61 6.40 13.88
C GLY A 528 3.08 6.45 13.84
N GLU A 529 2.52 7.65 13.79
CA GLU A 529 1.08 7.91 13.69
C GLU A 529 0.78 8.97 12.64
N ASN A 530 -0.36 8.85 11.95
CA ASN A 530 -0.79 9.82 10.94
C ASN A 530 -2.20 10.36 11.22
N TRP A 531 -2.38 11.65 10.98
CA TRP A 531 -3.61 12.38 11.26
C TRP A 531 -4.03 13.20 10.05
N LEU A 532 -5.30 13.11 9.65
CA LEU A 532 -5.88 14.09 8.74
C LEU A 532 -6.31 15.31 9.55
N ASN A 533 -5.95 16.50 9.08
CA ASN A 533 -6.31 17.77 9.69
C ASN A 533 -7.05 18.65 8.66
N GLU A 534 -8.12 19.30 9.12
CA GLU A 534 -9.00 20.17 8.35
C GLU A 534 -9.31 21.45 9.16
N PHE A 535 -8.31 22.32 9.31
CA PHE A 535 -8.47 23.57 10.06
C PHE A 535 -9.22 24.61 9.23
N ASP A 536 -9.99 25.48 9.89
CA ASP A 536 -10.56 26.65 9.22
C ASP A 536 -9.42 27.52 8.66
N PHE A 537 -9.44 27.79 7.36
CA PHE A 537 -8.33 28.44 6.67
C PHE A 537 -8.09 29.87 7.17
N MET A 538 -9.15 30.56 7.57
CA MET A 538 -9.06 31.97 8.01
C MET A 538 -8.58 32.10 9.45
N THR A 539 -8.87 31.14 10.32
CA THR A 539 -8.64 31.28 11.76
C THR A 539 -7.66 30.26 12.35
N GLY A 540 -7.35 29.19 11.61
CA GLY A 540 -6.66 28.00 12.12
C GLY A 540 -7.47 27.23 13.17
N GLY A 541 -8.70 27.67 13.45
CA GLY A 541 -9.52 27.23 14.57
C GLY A 541 -10.64 26.29 14.16
N SER A 542 -11.60 26.16 15.07
CA SER A 542 -12.74 25.26 14.90
C SER A 542 -13.76 25.90 13.96
N PRO A 543 -14.27 25.16 12.96
CA PRO A 543 -15.31 25.67 12.07
C PRO A 543 -16.63 25.87 12.83
N SER A 544 -17.58 26.56 12.21
CA SER A 544 -18.91 26.81 12.80
C SER A 544 -19.88 25.62 12.67
N LYS A 545 -19.54 24.61 11.88
CA LYS A 545 -20.34 23.40 11.63
C LYS A 545 -19.43 22.18 11.54
N PRO A 546 -19.94 20.97 11.87
CA PRO A 546 -19.22 19.73 11.64
C PRO A 546 -18.72 19.60 10.19
N ILE A 547 -17.53 19.03 10.03
CA ILE A 547 -16.83 18.89 8.74
C ILE A 547 -16.44 17.44 8.41
N TYR A 548 -16.51 16.57 9.41
CA TYR A 548 -16.39 15.12 9.25
C TYR A 548 -17.75 14.49 9.44
N ASP A 549 -18.09 13.57 8.54
CA ASP A 549 -19.16 12.60 8.75
C ASP A 549 -18.53 11.41 9.48
N LEU A 550 -18.63 11.40 10.81
CA LEU A 550 -17.97 10.41 11.66
C LEU A 550 -18.87 9.21 11.96
N ASN A 551 -20.19 9.37 11.91
CA ASN A 551 -21.14 8.25 12.02
C ASN A 551 -21.45 7.57 10.67
N LEU A 552 -20.97 8.13 9.56
CA LEU A 552 -21.17 7.65 8.19
C LEU A 552 -22.65 7.66 7.77
N ASP A 553 -23.43 8.63 8.26
CA ASP A 553 -24.85 8.78 7.90
C ASP A 553 -25.09 9.67 6.67
N GLY A 554 -24.03 10.24 6.10
CA GLY A 554 -24.08 11.10 4.92
C GLY A 554 -24.42 12.57 5.23
N PHE A 555 -24.52 12.96 6.50
CA PHE A 555 -24.81 14.32 6.92
C PHE A 555 -23.72 14.84 7.87
N PHE A 556 -23.49 16.15 7.83
CA PHE A 556 -22.65 16.83 8.82
C PHE A 556 -23.53 17.45 9.91
N GLY A 557 -23.63 16.80 11.06
CA GLY A 557 -24.58 17.16 12.11
C GLY A 557 -24.06 16.99 13.53
N ASN A 558 -24.93 17.25 14.51
CA ASN A 558 -24.56 17.13 15.94
C ASN A 558 -24.16 15.70 16.34
N ALA A 559 -24.50 14.70 15.51
CA ALA A 559 -24.09 13.32 15.70
C ALA A 559 -22.60 13.08 15.37
N ASP A 560 -21.90 14.08 14.82
CA ASP A 560 -20.46 14.05 14.50
C ASP A 560 -19.61 14.83 15.51
N LEU A 561 -20.22 15.34 16.59
CA LEU A 561 -19.48 16.03 17.63
C LEU A 561 -18.67 15.03 18.47
N ALA A 562 -17.48 15.45 18.88
CA ALA A 562 -16.69 14.70 19.86
C ALA A 562 -17.45 14.55 21.19
N VAL A 563 -16.97 13.66 22.06
CA VAL A 563 -17.57 13.41 23.39
C VAL A 563 -17.66 14.66 24.27
N ASN A 564 -16.83 15.68 24.01
CA ASN A 564 -16.86 16.97 24.69
C ASN A 564 -17.84 17.99 24.07
N GLY A 565 -18.59 17.62 23.04
CA GLY A 565 -19.54 18.47 22.33
C GLY A 565 -18.90 19.42 21.30
N SER A 566 -17.58 19.38 21.11
CA SER A 566 -16.87 20.23 20.16
C SER A 566 -16.78 19.59 18.77
N ILE A 567 -16.63 20.41 17.74
CA ILE A 567 -16.45 19.96 16.36
C ILE A 567 -15.03 19.41 16.17
N PRO A 568 -14.89 18.14 15.73
CA PRO A 568 -13.59 17.59 15.37
C PRO A 568 -12.99 18.30 14.15
N VAL A 569 -11.71 18.65 14.25
CA VAL A 569 -10.90 19.24 13.17
C VAL A 569 -9.80 18.29 12.67
N SER A 570 -9.49 17.25 13.44
CA SER A 570 -8.58 16.20 13.02
C SER A 570 -9.14 14.82 13.35
N LYS A 571 -8.85 13.84 12.49
CA LYS A 571 -9.15 12.43 12.73
C LYS A 571 -7.88 11.59 12.63
N PHE A 572 -7.70 10.68 13.58
CA PHE A 572 -6.64 9.69 13.51
C PHE A 572 -6.87 8.80 12.28
N LEU A 573 -5.82 8.57 11.51
CA LEU A 573 -5.88 7.65 10.36
C LEU A 573 -5.36 6.28 10.77
N LYS A 574 -4.04 6.11 10.82
CA LYS A 574 -3.37 4.85 11.15
C LYS A 574 -1.86 5.03 11.39
N PRO A 575 -1.19 4.06 12.04
CA PRO A 575 0.26 4.00 12.12
C PRO A 575 0.95 3.76 10.76
N GLY A 576 2.27 3.91 10.70
CA GLY A 576 3.08 3.68 9.49
C GLY A 576 3.35 4.94 8.67
N VAL A 577 3.60 4.78 7.37
CA VAL A 577 3.94 5.87 6.46
C VAL A 577 2.78 6.15 5.53
N LEU A 578 2.40 7.42 5.41
CA LEU A 578 1.21 7.85 4.69
C LEU A 578 1.55 9.03 3.76
N SER A 579 0.81 9.13 2.65
CA SER A 579 0.93 10.29 1.76
C SER A 579 0.11 11.48 2.26
N GLN A 580 0.31 12.64 1.62
CA GLN A 580 -0.70 13.69 1.69
C GLN A 580 -2.02 13.23 1.03
N PRO A 581 -3.19 13.81 1.40
CA PRO A 581 -4.47 13.39 0.87
C PRO A 581 -4.69 13.84 -0.58
N VAL A 582 -5.52 13.09 -1.31
CA VAL A 582 -6.20 13.58 -2.52
C VAL A 582 -7.68 13.72 -2.21
N LEU A 583 -8.23 14.92 -2.40
CA LEU A 583 -9.67 15.18 -2.30
C LEU A 583 -10.40 14.51 -3.46
N VAL A 584 -11.45 13.76 -3.14
CA VAL A 584 -12.37 13.15 -4.11
C VAL A 584 -13.80 13.59 -3.83
N PHE A 585 -14.56 13.79 -4.90
CA PHE A 585 -15.95 14.23 -4.87
C PHE A 585 -16.84 13.01 -5.14
N GLY A 586 -17.42 12.47 -4.06
CA GLY A 586 -18.32 11.33 -4.12
C GLY A 586 -19.75 11.72 -4.49
N SER A 587 -20.59 10.71 -4.69
CA SER A 587 -22.03 10.82 -4.96
C SER A 587 -22.84 11.37 -3.77
N SER A 588 -22.36 11.16 -2.54
CA SER A 588 -22.97 11.68 -1.31
C SER A 588 -22.16 12.85 -0.74
N LEU A 589 -20.94 12.57 -0.29
CA LEU A 589 -20.04 13.52 0.34
C LEU A 589 -18.65 13.52 -0.32
N ASN A 590 -17.95 14.64 -0.19
CA ASN A 590 -16.53 14.71 -0.52
C ASN A 590 -15.73 13.99 0.56
N THR A 591 -14.73 13.23 0.14
CA THR A 591 -13.82 12.52 1.04
C THR A 591 -12.39 12.60 0.51
N THR A 592 -11.48 11.88 1.14
CA THR A 592 -10.05 11.90 0.86
C THR A 592 -9.54 10.48 0.68
N VAL A 593 -8.70 10.26 -0.32
CA VAL A 593 -7.95 9.01 -0.52
C VAL A 593 -6.47 9.23 -0.28
N TYR A 594 -5.75 8.16 0.07
CA TYR A 594 -4.37 8.21 0.53
C TYR A 594 -3.61 6.97 0.08
N ASN A 595 -2.31 7.14 -0.17
CA ASN A 595 -1.38 6.03 -0.24
C ASN A 595 -0.86 5.72 1.17
N TRP A 596 -0.61 4.45 1.46
CA TRP A 596 -0.15 4.02 2.77
C TRP A 596 0.73 2.78 2.70
N HIS A 597 1.74 2.76 3.56
CA HIS A 597 2.63 1.62 3.76
C HIS A 597 2.89 1.41 5.26
N ASP A 598 2.95 0.15 5.69
CA ASP A 598 3.18 -0.22 7.09
C ASP A 598 4.62 0.09 7.55
N ASN A 599 5.57 0.23 6.63
CA ASN A 599 6.97 0.56 6.90
C ASN A 599 7.62 -0.39 7.92
N VAL A 600 7.23 -1.67 7.88
CA VAL A 600 7.80 -2.72 8.73
C VAL A 600 8.92 -3.40 7.94
N LEU A 601 10.09 -3.51 8.55
CA LEU A 601 11.15 -4.35 7.99
C LEU A 601 10.63 -5.79 7.94
N PRO A 602 10.82 -6.50 6.80
CA PRO A 602 10.56 -7.92 6.76
C PRO A 602 11.27 -8.58 7.94
N SER A 603 10.55 -9.37 8.74
CA SER A 603 11.19 -10.15 9.81
C SER A 603 12.35 -10.92 9.19
N SER A 604 13.50 -10.99 9.86
CA SER A 604 14.81 -11.46 9.35
C SER A 604 14.91 -12.92 8.87
N GLY A 605 13.81 -13.56 8.45
CA GLY A 605 13.82 -14.74 7.61
C GLY A 605 13.95 -14.33 6.14
N GLY A 606 14.83 -15.00 5.40
CA GLY A 606 15.13 -14.70 4.00
C GLY A 606 13.90 -14.61 3.09
N ILE A 607 14.10 -13.96 1.94
CA ILE A 607 13.12 -13.67 0.88
C ILE A 607 11.85 -14.50 1.02
N ILE A 608 10.88 -13.93 1.74
CA ILE A 608 9.52 -14.41 1.79
C ILE A 608 8.87 -13.73 0.60
N ASP A 609 8.53 -14.48 -0.43
CA ASP A 609 7.62 -14.02 -1.47
C ASP A 609 6.23 -13.88 -0.84
N PRO A 610 5.71 -12.67 -0.61
CA PRO A 610 4.37 -12.45 -0.10
C PRO A 610 3.33 -12.44 -1.24
N GLU A 611 3.74 -12.65 -2.48
CA GLU A 611 2.89 -12.63 -3.68
C GLU A 611 2.82 -13.99 -4.41
N GLY A 612 3.35 -15.06 -3.81
CA GLY A 612 2.98 -16.43 -4.19
C GLY A 612 1.54 -16.73 -3.75
N PRO A 613 0.76 -17.53 -4.51
CA PRO A 613 -0.58 -17.93 -4.08
C PRO A 613 -0.50 -18.73 -2.77
N GLY A 614 -1.36 -18.45 -1.79
CA GLY A 614 -1.44 -19.27 -0.57
C GLY A 614 -0.48 -18.90 0.60
N VAL A 615 -0.02 -19.92 1.34
CA VAL A 615 0.85 -19.75 2.52
C VAL A 615 2.31 -19.67 2.08
N SER A 616 3.10 -18.75 2.61
CA SER A 616 4.48 -18.56 2.13
C SER A 616 5.39 -19.76 2.42
N ALA A 617 6.32 -20.03 1.50
CA ALA A 617 7.41 -21.02 1.65
C ALA A 617 7.02 -22.51 1.65
N GLY A 618 5.79 -22.87 1.25
CA GLY A 618 5.32 -24.24 1.09
C GLY A 618 3.82 -24.29 0.76
N HIS A 619 3.22 -25.48 0.73
CA HIS A 619 1.79 -25.67 0.47
C HIS A 619 1.16 -26.72 1.40
N PHE A 620 -0.16 -26.74 1.57
CA PHE A 620 -0.85 -27.76 2.35
C PHE A 620 -1.87 -28.57 1.54
N ASP A 621 -1.94 -29.87 1.86
CA ASP A 621 -3.01 -30.75 1.38
C ASP A 621 -4.26 -30.61 2.26
N PHE A 622 -5.43 -30.80 1.66
CA PHE A 622 -6.70 -30.84 2.39
C PHE A 622 -7.59 -32.01 1.96
N ASP A 623 -8.00 -32.83 2.94
CA ASP A 623 -8.85 -33.99 2.71
C ASP A 623 -10.16 -33.94 3.49
N ILE A 624 -11.15 -34.69 3.00
CA ILE A 624 -12.43 -34.92 3.67
C ILE A 624 -12.92 -36.36 3.56
N TYR A 625 -13.50 -36.83 4.66
CA TYR A 625 -14.00 -38.19 4.86
C TYR A 625 -15.44 -38.19 5.37
N TYR A 626 -16.30 -39.03 4.76
CA TYR A 626 -17.67 -39.29 5.24
C TYR A 626 -17.88 -40.78 5.45
N GLY A 627 -18.42 -41.16 6.61
CA GLY A 627 -18.73 -42.56 6.94
C GLY A 627 -17.52 -43.52 6.90
N GLY A 628 -16.31 -42.97 7.02
CA GLY A 628 -15.05 -43.74 7.01
C GLY A 628 -14.45 -43.99 5.62
N ALA A 629 -14.90 -43.29 4.57
CA ALA A 629 -14.31 -43.35 3.23
C ALA A 629 -13.86 -41.95 2.76
N ARG A 630 -12.70 -41.89 2.07
CA ARG A 630 -12.18 -40.64 1.48
C ARG A 630 -13.10 -40.16 0.38
N LYS A 631 -13.44 -38.87 0.41
CA LYS A 631 -14.39 -38.27 -0.54
C LYS A 631 -13.69 -37.32 -1.49
N LYS A 632 -12.85 -36.44 -0.95
CA LYS A 632 -12.02 -35.54 -1.74
C LYS A 632 -10.65 -35.44 -1.10
N HIS A 633 -9.64 -35.46 -1.96
CA HIS A 633 -8.27 -35.06 -1.67
C HIS A 633 -7.95 -33.94 -2.66
N VAL A 634 -7.37 -32.86 -2.17
CA VAL A 634 -6.77 -31.82 -3.00
C VAL A 634 -5.33 -31.65 -2.53
N HIS A 635 -4.43 -31.87 -3.48
CA HIS A 635 -3.02 -31.55 -3.36
C HIS A 635 -2.83 -30.05 -3.54
N GLU A 636 -1.91 -29.44 -2.77
CA GLU A 636 -1.57 -28.01 -2.89
C GLU A 636 -2.83 -27.13 -2.80
N TYR A 637 -3.64 -27.35 -1.78
CA TYR A 637 -4.97 -26.73 -1.67
C TYR A 637 -4.88 -25.20 -1.66
N ASP A 638 -3.91 -24.66 -0.93
CA ASP A 638 -3.62 -23.23 -0.85
C ASP A 638 -3.17 -22.65 -2.19
N ASP A 639 -2.23 -23.27 -2.89
CA ASP A 639 -1.76 -22.78 -4.19
C ASP A 639 -2.87 -22.85 -5.25
N LYS A 640 -3.63 -23.94 -5.23
CA LYS A 640 -4.70 -24.20 -6.20
C LYS A 640 -5.86 -23.22 -6.07
N TYR A 641 -6.19 -22.82 -4.85
CA TYR A 641 -7.35 -21.98 -4.57
C TYR A 641 -6.98 -20.56 -4.13
N ASP A 642 -5.69 -20.25 -4.00
CA ASP A 642 -5.12 -18.98 -3.52
C ASP A 642 -5.69 -18.58 -2.14
N VAL A 643 -5.47 -19.45 -1.14
CA VAL A 643 -6.05 -19.34 0.22
C VAL A 643 -5.10 -19.80 1.31
N THR A 644 -5.23 -19.26 2.52
CA THR A 644 -4.47 -19.64 3.72
C THR A 644 -5.23 -20.60 4.64
N GLY A 645 -6.50 -20.88 4.33
CA GLY A 645 -7.38 -21.73 5.12
C GLY A 645 -8.59 -22.28 4.37
N VAL A 646 -9.44 -23.03 5.09
CA VAL A 646 -10.66 -23.65 4.56
C VAL A 646 -11.86 -23.34 5.45
N ASN A 647 -12.92 -22.79 4.87
CA ASN A 647 -14.24 -22.74 5.50
C ASN A 647 -15.07 -23.96 5.07
N MET A 648 -15.20 -24.93 5.97
CA MET A 648 -15.95 -26.19 5.77
C MET A 648 -17.47 -25.99 5.68
N LEU A 649 -17.98 -24.76 5.83
CA LEU A 649 -19.37 -24.39 5.58
C LEU A 649 -19.54 -23.48 4.36
N ASN A 650 -18.45 -23.18 3.64
CA ASN A 650 -18.52 -22.40 2.40
C ASN A 650 -19.29 -23.16 1.33
N ALA A 651 -20.40 -22.59 0.89
CA ALA A 651 -21.33 -23.20 -0.05
C ALA A 651 -20.71 -23.45 -1.43
N SER A 652 -19.69 -22.70 -1.79
CA SER A 652 -19.04 -22.82 -3.09
C SER A 652 -17.89 -23.83 -3.11
N LEU A 653 -17.46 -24.31 -1.94
CA LEU A 653 -16.55 -25.45 -1.81
C LEU A 653 -17.37 -26.73 -1.71
N ALA A 654 -18.11 -27.05 -2.78
CA ALA A 654 -19.12 -28.11 -2.78
C ALA A 654 -18.58 -29.47 -2.33
N ASP A 655 -17.31 -29.80 -2.61
CA ASP A 655 -16.69 -31.07 -2.19
C ASP A 655 -16.37 -31.12 -0.68
N PHE A 656 -16.07 -29.97 -0.06
CA PHE A 656 -15.59 -29.85 1.31
C PHE A 656 -16.64 -29.33 2.30
N ASN A 657 -17.85 -29.04 1.81
CA ASN A 657 -18.91 -28.50 2.65
C ASN A 657 -19.55 -29.57 3.55
N LEU A 658 -19.62 -29.29 4.85
CA LEU A 658 -20.23 -30.16 5.87
C LEU A 658 -21.70 -30.52 5.57
N VAL A 659 -22.40 -29.74 4.75
CA VAL A 659 -23.77 -30.05 4.29
C VAL A 659 -23.87 -31.45 3.66
N ASN A 660 -22.80 -31.93 3.03
CA ASN A 660 -22.81 -33.25 2.39
C ASN A 660 -22.77 -34.41 3.40
N ALA A 661 -22.20 -34.18 4.59
CA ALA A 661 -22.24 -35.14 5.70
C ALA A 661 -23.49 -34.98 6.55
N ILE A 662 -23.93 -33.74 6.77
CA ILE A 662 -25.02 -33.38 7.67
C ILE A 662 -26.05 -32.57 6.90
N SER A 663 -26.89 -33.23 6.10
CA SER A 663 -27.85 -32.55 5.21
C SER A 663 -28.93 -31.75 5.95
N ASN A 664 -29.34 -32.20 7.15
CA ASN A 664 -30.28 -31.46 8.00
C ASN A 664 -29.53 -30.41 8.85
N ALA A 665 -29.85 -29.12 8.66
CA ALA A 665 -29.17 -28.02 9.34
C ALA A 665 -29.35 -28.04 10.87
N SER A 666 -30.42 -28.64 11.37
CA SER A 666 -30.72 -28.75 12.81
C SER A 666 -30.06 -29.95 13.49
N THR A 667 -29.37 -30.83 12.76
CA THR A 667 -28.63 -31.94 13.37
C THR A 667 -27.53 -31.40 14.28
N ARG A 668 -27.55 -31.89 15.53
CA ARG A 668 -26.62 -31.48 16.58
C ARG A 668 -25.34 -32.31 16.53
N PHE A 669 -24.19 -31.66 16.74
CA PHE A 669 -22.88 -32.29 16.73
C PHE A 669 -21.89 -31.60 17.67
N LYS A 670 -20.78 -32.27 17.97
CA LYS A 670 -19.61 -31.74 18.70
C LYS A 670 -18.36 -31.88 17.83
N ILE A 671 -17.27 -31.20 18.20
CA ILE A 671 -16.03 -31.16 17.41
C ILE A 671 -14.86 -31.66 18.25
N LEU A 672 -14.15 -32.68 17.76
CA LEU A 672 -12.86 -33.13 18.30
C LEU A 672 -11.73 -32.73 17.36
N VAL A 673 -10.56 -32.43 17.92
CA VAL A 673 -9.35 -32.08 17.16
C VAL A 673 -8.19 -32.97 17.64
N MET A 674 -7.43 -33.51 16.67
CA MET A 674 -6.29 -34.40 16.89
C MET A 674 -5.01 -33.76 16.34
N ASN A 675 -3.86 -34.12 16.92
CA ASN A 675 -2.52 -33.68 16.53
C ASN A 675 -2.30 -32.15 16.59
N GLN A 676 -3.16 -31.43 17.29
CA GLN A 676 -3.01 -29.99 17.54
C GLN A 676 -1.65 -29.61 18.14
N TYR A 677 -1.10 -30.45 19.03
CA TYR A 677 0.24 -30.23 19.56
C TYR A 677 1.31 -30.20 18.47
N LEU A 678 1.17 -30.99 17.40
CA LEU A 678 2.13 -31.06 16.28
C LEU A 678 1.95 -29.89 15.30
N ASN A 679 0.78 -29.28 15.26
CA ASN A 679 0.37 -28.29 14.26
C ASN A 679 0.02 -26.93 14.90
N PRO A 680 0.97 -26.27 15.58
CA PRO A 680 0.70 -25.10 16.42
C PRO A 680 0.35 -23.81 15.67
N ALA A 681 0.64 -23.71 14.37
CA ALA A 681 0.25 -22.54 13.59
C ALA A 681 -1.23 -22.57 13.19
N ALA A 682 -1.85 -23.75 13.20
CA ALA A 682 -3.24 -23.91 12.84
C ALA A 682 -4.19 -23.27 13.85
N THR A 683 -5.16 -22.54 13.33
CA THR A 683 -6.29 -22.03 14.12
C THR A 683 -7.60 -22.61 13.61
N LEU A 684 -8.54 -22.79 14.55
CA LEU A 684 -9.90 -23.23 14.25
C LEU A 684 -10.88 -22.21 14.82
N SER A 685 -11.88 -21.81 14.05
CA SER A 685 -13.01 -21.01 14.52
C SER A 685 -14.35 -21.66 14.18
N VAL A 686 -15.30 -21.52 15.09
CA VAL A 686 -16.65 -22.08 14.99
C VAL A 686 -17.66 -20.98 15.25
N GLY A 687 -18.51 -20.68 14.27
CA GLY A 687 -19.46 -19.57 14.36
C GLY A 687 -18.79 -18.20 14.51
N GLY A 688 -17.59 -18.03 13.96
CA GLY A 688 -16.78 -16.80 14.05
C GLY A 688 -16.02 -16.62 15.36
N GLN A 689 -16.11 -17.58 16.29
CA GLN A 689 -15.36 -17.54 17.56
C GLN A 689 -14.17 -18.50 17.54
N PRO A 690 -13.00 -18.14 18.11
CA PRO A 690 -11.89 -19.07 18.27
C PRO A 690 -12.31 -20.32 19.03
N TYR A 691 -11.94 -21.50 18.54
CA TYR A 691 -12.20 -22.76 19.22
C TYR A 691 -11.09 -23.01 20.26
N GLU A 692 -11.38 -22.70 21.53
CA GLU A 692 -10.36 -22.61 22.60
C GLU A 692 -9.56 -23.90 22.89
N ASN A 693 -10.09 -25.06 22.49
CA ASN A 693 -9.39 -26.35 22.61
C ASN A 693 -8.16 -26.48 21.69
N VAL A 694 -7.88 -25.48 20.84
CA VAL A 694 -6.76 -25.50 19.88
C VAL A 694 -5.65 -24.51 20.26
N LYS A 695 -5.86 -23.56 21.18
CA LYS A 695 -5.02 -22.35 21.24
C LYS A 695 -3.90 -22.27 22.27
N THR A 696 -3.89 -23.04 23.37
CA THR A 696 -2.80 -22.90 24.36
C THR A 696 -2.29 -24.24 24.87
N TYR A 697 -0.97 -24.35 25.05
CA TYR A 697 -0.31 -25.54 25.58
C TYR A 697 -0.87 -25.96 26.97
N GLY A 698 -1.31 -24.98 27.78
CA GLY A 698 -1.98 -25.23 29.06
C GLY A 698 -3.33 -25.93 28.92
N ASN A 699 -4.12 -25.60 27.89
CA ASN A 699 -5.42 -26.23 27.64
C ASN A 699 -5.29 -27.68 27.13
N LEU A 700 -4.19 -28.00 26.43
CA LEU A 700 -3.92 -29.34 25.90
C LEU A 700 -3.59 -30.38 26.98
N THR A 701 -3.27 -29.94 28.19
CA THR A 701 -2.79 -30.80 29.28
C THR A 701 -3.83 -31.03 30.39
N SER A 702 -4.98 -30.35 30.34
CA SER A 702 -6.00 -30.37 31.41
C SER A 702 -7.11 -31.42 31.23
N GLN A 703 -7.25 -32.03 30.05
CA GLN A 703 -8.35 -32.96 29.73
C GLN A 703 -7.89 -34.43 29.76
N THR A 704 -7.92 -35.05 30.94
CA THR A 704 -7.44 -36.43 31.16
C THR A 704 -8.53 -37.51 31.11
N ASP A 705 -9.80 -37.13 30.99
CA ASP A 705 -10.96 -38.04 30.99
C ASP A 705 -11.99 -37.67 29.90
N ALA A 706 -12.51 -38.69 29.21
CA ALA A 706 -13.46 -38.55 28.10
C ALA A 706 -14.83 -38.00 28.53
N ALA A 707 -15.28 -38.28 29.75
CA ALA A 707 -16.59 -37.83 30.24
C ALA A 707 -16.58 -36.32 30.55
N THR A 708 -15.53 -35.83 31.20
CA THR A 708 -15.33 -34.39 31.43
C THR A 708 -15.15 -33.66 30.10
N LEU A 709 -14.30 -34.17 29.19
CA LEU A 709 -14.17 -33.63 27.83
C LEU A 709 -15.52 -33.45 27.15
N LEU A 710 -16.33 -34.53 27.08
CA LEU A 710 -17.62 -34.46 26.41
C LEU A 710 -18.58 -33.47 27.08
N THR A 711 -18.47 -33.26 28.39
CA THR A 711 -19.30 -32.29 29.11
C THR A 711 -18.92 -30.85 28.73
N ASP A 712 -17.62 -30.59 28.59
CA ASP A 712 -17.08 -29.26 28.31
C ASP A 712 -17.19 -28.88 26.82
N LEU A 713 -17.32 -29.84 25.92
CA LEU A 713 -17.45 -29.59 24.49
C LEU A 713 -18.79 -28.92 24.14
N PRO A 714 -18.77 -27.73 23.49
CA PRO A 714 -19.99 -27.08 23.02
C PRO A 714 -20.74 -27.94 21.99
N VAL A 715 -22.08 -27.86 22.01
CA VAL A 715 -22.92 -28.48 21.00
C VAL A 715 -23.28 -27.47 19.93
N HIS A 716 -23.05 -27.84 18.67
CA HIS A 716 -23.31 -27.03 17.50
C HIS A 716 -24.35 -27.69 16.59
N SER A 717 -24.89 -26.91 15.66
CA SER A 717 -25.66 -27.37 14.50
C SER A 717 -25.37 -26.42 13.35
N ARG A 718 -25.52 -26.83 12.09
CA ARG A 718 -25.29 -25.92 10.96
C ARG A 718 -26.28 -24.74 10.93
N ALA A 719 -27.44 -24.87 11.59
CA ALA A 719 -28.37 -23.78 11.78
C ALA A 719 -27.86 -22.71 12.78
N THR A 720 -27.00 -23.11 13.72
CA THR A 720 -26.50 -22.24 14.79
C THR A 720 -25.09 -21.73 14.56
N ILE A 721 -24.32 -22.36 13.66
CA ILE A 721 -22.95 -21.93 13.33
C ILE A 721 -22.90 -21.48 11.86
N GLN A 722 -22.49 -20.23 11.65
CA GLN A 722 -22.44 -19.62 10.31
C GLN A 722 -21.12 -19.92 9.59
N THR A 723 -20.07 -20.29 10.33
CA THR A 723 -18.74 -20.61 9.79
C THR A 723 -18.10 -21.77 10.58
N LEU A 724 -17.26 -22.55 9.89
CA LEU A 724 -16.40 -23.57 10.50
C LEU A 724 -15.07 -23.51 9.73
N ILE A 725 -14.09 -22.83 10.31
CA ILE A 725 -12.91 -22.37 9.56
C ILE A 725 -11.64 -22.91 10.17
N PHE A 726 -10.83 -23.58 9.36
CA PHE A 726 -9.42 -23.82 9.61
C PHE A 726 -8.60 -22.71 8.93
N ASN A 727 -7.60 -22.16 9.61
CA ASN A 727 -6.73 -21.13 9.03
C ASN A 727 -5.27 -21.24 9.48
N LEU A 728 -4.34 -20.85 8.60
CA LEU A 728 -2.91 -20.75 8.86
C LEU A 728 -2.43 -19.29 8.70
N PRO A 729 -1.46 -18.83 9.52
CA PRO A 729 -0.75 -17.60 9.21
C PRO A 729 0.15 -17.79 7.98
N LEU A 730 0.47 -16.70 7.27
CA LEU A 730 1.29 -16.74 6.05
C LEU A 730 2.66 -17.40 6.27
N ASP A 731 3.21 -17.34 7.48
CA ASP A 731 4.50 -17.89 7.85
C ASP A 731 4.40 -19.29 8.48
N ALA A 732 3.28 -20.00 8.32
CA ALA A 732 3.03 -21.28 8.98
C ALA A 732 4.10 -22.36 8.68
N PHE A 733 4.80 -22.29 7.55
CA PHE A 733 5.88 -23.24 7.22
C PHE A 733 7.27 -22.77 7.64
N ALA A 734 7.38 -21.56 8.20
CA ALA A 734 8.63 -21.08 8.75
C ALA A 734 9.04 -21.91 9.98
N THR A 735 10.34 -22.18 10.08
CA THR A 735 10.92 -22.80 11.28
C THR A 735 10.90 -21.78 12.41
N LYS A 736 10.00 -21.99 13.39
CA LYS A 736 9.85 -21.11 14.56
C LYS A 736 9.56 -21.92 15.81
N ASN A 737 9.79 -21.31 16.95
CA ASN A 737 9.29 -21.84 18.22
C ASN A 737 7.86 -21.36 18.46
N TRP A 738 6.90 -22.10 17.92
CA TRP A 738 5.47 -21.74 17.95
C TRP A 738 4.84 -21.77 19.35
N TRP A 739 5.45 -22.50 20.30
CA TRP A 739 4.94 -22.62 21.67
C TRP A 739 5.61 -21.63 22.65
N GLY A 740 6.61 -20.88 22.22
CA GLY A 740 7.40 -20.00 23.08
C GLY A 740 8.47 -20.74 23.90
N ALA A 741 9.02 -20.06 24.91
CA ALA A 741 10.19 -20.53 25.65
C ALA A 741 10.07 -21.99 26.16
N GLY A 742 10.96 -22.88 25.69
CA GLY A 742 10.95 -24.32 26.01
C GLY A 742 10.31 -25.23 24.96
N GLY A 743 9.66 -24.68 23.93
CA GLY A 743 9.20 -25.44 22.75
C GLY A 743 10.32 -25.78 21.76
N ASP A 744 10.07 -26.75 20.88
CA ASP A 744 10.98 -27.10 19.78
C ASP A 744 10.77 -26.20 18.55
N GLU A 745 11.86 -25.74 17.95
CA GLU A 745 11.80 -25.00 16.67
C GLU A 745 11.42 -25.94 15.54
N ARG A 746 10.29 -25.68 14.89
CA ARG A 746 9.82 -26.46 13.74
C ARG A 746 8.87 -25.69 12.82
N ALA A 747 8.47 -26.29 11.70
CA ALA A 747 7.32 -25.81 10.93
C ALA A 747 6.01 -25.89 11.75
N GLY A 748 5.12 -24.93 11.50
CA GLY A 748 3.87 -24.74 12.22
C GLY A 748 2.74 -25.68 11.82
N LEU A 749 2.86 -26.30 10.65
CA LEU A 749 2.13 -27.49 10.23
C LEU A 749 3.16 -28.62 10.01
N ILE A 750 2.87 -29.82 10.48
CA ILE A 750 3.85 -30.91 10.43
C ILE A 750 4.04 -31.38 8.98
N PRO A 751 5.29 -31.53 8.51
CA PRO A 751 5.54 -32.12 7.20
C PRO A 751 5.37 -33.63 7.24
N THR A 752 4.48 -34.16 6.42
CA THR A 752 4.30 -35.60 6.20
C THR A 752 3.89 -35.88 4.76
N GLN A 753 3.94 -37.13 4.33
CA GLN A 753 3.47 -37.50 2.99
C GLN A 753 2.00 -37.95 3.02
N THR A 754 1.28 -37.63 1.94
CA THR A 754 -0.13 -37.97 1.74
C THR A 754 -0.42 -39.46 1.95
N GLY A 755 0.49 -40.34 1.55
CA GLY A 755 0.35 -41.80 1.71
C GLY A 755 0.22 -42.27 3.16
N CYS A 756 0.86 -41.59 4.12
CA CYS A 756 0.82 -41.98 5.54
C CYS A 756 -0.42 -41.44 6.26
N VAL A 757 -0.94 -40.30 5.78
CA VAL A 757 -2.20 -39.72 6.26
C VAL A 757 -3.39 -40.51 5.71
N ASN A 758 -3.32 -40.91 4.43
CA ASN A 758 -4.44 -41.48 3.68
C ASN A 758 -4.36 -43.01 3.50
N GLY A 759 -3.31 -43.66 4.00
CA GLY A 759 -3.13 -45.11 3.93
C GLY A 759 -4.20 -45.87 4.71
N MET A 760 -4.74 -46.95 4.15
CA MET A 760 -5.63 -47.85 4.89
C MET A 760 -4.81 -48.91 5.61
N THR A 761 -4.98 -49.03 6.92
CA THR A 761 -4.38 -50.12 7.69
C THR A 761 -4.98 -51.47 7.27
N SER A 762 -4.31 -52.56 7.63
CA SER A 762 -4.81 -53.94 7.42
C SER A 762 -6.16 -54.24 8.09
N THR A 763 -6.65 -53.36 8.97
CA THR A 763 -7.96 -53.46 9.64
C THR A 763 -9.03 -52.56 9.01
N GLY A 764 -8.71 -51.89 7.90
CA GLY A 764 -9.64 -50.97 7.19
C GLY A 764 -9.76 -49.59 7.85
N ALA A 765 -8.81 -49.22 8.72
CA ALA A 765 -8.75 -47.90 9.33
C ALA A 765 -8.07 -46.89 8.39
N LEU A 766 -8.54 -45.66 8.36
CA LEU A 766 -7.88 -44.57 7.63
C LEU A 766 -6.71 -44.00 8.46
N GLY A 767 -5.52 -43.92 7.87
CA GLY A 767 -4.27 -43.39 8.42
C GLY A 767 -3.40 -44.48 9.05
N ASP A 768 -2.16 -44.63 8.57
CA ASP A 768 -1.16 -45.47 9.25
C ASP A 768 -0.80 -44.82 10.59
N PRO A 769 -0.68 -45.59 11.69
CA PRO A 769 -0.23 -45.03 12.95
C PRO A 769 1.21 -44.53 12.81
N ALA A 770 1.51 -43.35 13.32
CA ALA A 770 2.89 -42.90 13.41
C ALA A 770 3.69 -43.75 14.41
N PRO A 771 5.02 -43.61 14.48
CA PRO A 771 5.86 -44.41 15.38
C PRO A 771 5.48 -44.33 16.87
N ASN A 772 4.82 -43.24 17.27
CA ASN A 772 4.29 -42.98 18.61
C ASN A 772 2.81 -43.42 18.79
N GLY A 773 2.24 -44.07 17.77
CA GLY A 773 0.96 -44.77 17.80
C GLY A 773 -0.28 -43.89 17.61
N GLU A 774 -0.10 -42.63 17.21
CA GLU A 774 -1.16 -41.69 16.84
C GLU A 774 -1.65 -41.87 15.41
N ARG A 775 -2.93 -41.56 15.18
CA ARG A 775 -3.57 -41.67 13.87
C ARG A 775 -3.32 -40.42 13.01
N ALA A 776 -3.43 -40.62 11.69
CA ALA A 776 -3.23 -39.61 10.65
C ALA A 776 -1.78 -39.10 10.55
N ASN A 777 -0.81 -39.87 11.06
CA ASN A 777 0.62 -39.64 10.93
C ASN A 777 1.06 -38.17 11.13
N GLY A 778 0.54 -37.56 12.21
CA GLY A 778 0.83 -36.19 12.61
C GLY A 778 -0.07 -35.11 12.01
N ALA A 779 -0.83 -35.39 10.95
CA ALA A 779 -1.71 -34.41 10.30
C ALA A 779 -2.75 -33.86 11.28
N LEU A 780 -3.01 -32.55 11.22
CA LEU A 780 -4.09 -31.96 12.01
C LEU A 780 -5.40 -32.56 11.51
N THR A 781 -6.18 -33.12 12.43
CA THR A 781 -7.43 -33.80 12.06
C THR A 781 -8.60 -33.30 12.88
N ILE A 782 -9.71 -32.97 12.21
CA ILE A 782 -10.94 -32.47 12.85
C ILE A 782 -12.05 -33.51 12.65
N GLN A 783 -12.62 -34.03 13.73
CA GLN A 783 -13.78 -34.92 13.70
C GLN A 783 -15.04 -34.19 14.13
N ILE A 784 -16.07 -34.25 13.28
CA ILE A 784 -17.43 -33.84 13.62
C ILE A 784 -18.16 -35.07 14.13
N ILE A 785 -18.52 -35.09 15.42
CA ILE A 785 -19.12 -36.25 16.09
C ILE A 785 -20.57 -35.99 16.48
N LYS A 786 -21.39 -37.04 16.61
CA LYS A 786 -22.75 -36.93 17.15
C LYS A 786 -22.73 -36.34 18.56
N ASP A 787 -23.69 -35.49 18.89
CA ASP A 787 -23.80 -34.93 20.24
C ASP A 787 -24.12 -35.99 21.32
N THR A 788 -24.67 -37.14 20.89
CA THR A 788 -24.96 -38.32 21.71
C THR A 788 -23.79 -39.31 21.85
N THR A 789 -22.57 -38.95 21.44
CA THR A 789 -21.40 -39.85 21.53
C THR A 789 -21.08 -40.16 23.00
N PRO A 790 -21.04 -41.43 23.44
CA PRO A 790 -20.74 -41.78 24.82
C PRO A 790 -19.23 -41.73 25.09
N ALA A 791 -18.83 -41.46 26.33
CA ALA A 791 -17.41 -41.44 26.73
C ALA A 791 -16.69 -42.77 26.43
N SER A 792 -17.42 -43.91 26.46
CA SER A 792 -16.88 -45.23 26.11
C SER A 792 -16.45 -45.36 24.65
N ALA A 793 -16.95 -44.51 23.75
CA ALA A 793 -16.60 -44.48 22.34
C ALA A 793 -15.36 -43.63 22.04
N LEU A 794 -14.81 -42.89 23.00
CA LEU A 794 -13.62 -42.06 22.82
C LEU A 794 -12.35 -42.74 23.34
N GLU A 795 -11.23 -42.39 22.75
CA GLU A 795 -9.88 -42.72 23.21
C GLU A 795 -8.91 -41.57 22.92
N LEU A 796 -7.77 -41.56 23.60
CA LEU A 796 -6.69 -40.64 23.28
C LEU A 796 -6.09 -41.00 21.92
N ASN A 797 -5.74 -39.99 21.13
CA ASN A 797 -5.18 -40.22 19.82
C ASN A 797 -3.79 -40.89 19.92
N HIS A 798 -2.99 -40.51 20.92
CA HIS A 798 -1.68 -41.07 21.17
C HIS A 798 -1.74 -42.32 22.07
N SER A 799 -1.17 -43.44 21.60
CA SER A 799 -1.27 -44.74 22.27
C SER A 799 -0.64 -44.79 23.68
N GLY A 800 0.36 -43.95 23.94
CA GLY A 800 1.00 -43.79 25.27
C GLY A 800 0.23 -42.89 26.26
N GLY A 801 -0.98 -42.43 25.93
CA GLY A 801 -1.82 -41.65 26.85
C GLY A 801 -1.49 -40.16 26.96
N ASP A 802 -0.80 -39.59 25.97
CA ASP A 802 -0.47 -38.16 25.95
C ASP A 802 -1.66 -37.35 25.41
N VAL A 803 -2.31 -36.64 26.32
CA VAL A 803 -3.50 -35.79 26.08
C VAL A 803 -3.26 -34.68 25.06
N ARG A 804 -1.99 -34.26 24.85
CA ARG A 804 -1.65 -33.16 23.94
C ARG A 804 -1.96 -33.45 22.47
N TYR A 805 -2.01 -34.73 22.10
CA TYR A 805 -2.37 -35.18 20.74
C TYR A 805 -3.87 -35.24 20.50
N GLY A 806 -4.68 -34.90 21.51
CA GLY A 806 -6.14 -34.82 21.41
C GLY A 806 -6.86 -36.16 21.57
N TRP A 807 -8.18 -36.08 21.53
CA TRP A 807 -9.10 -37.22 21.65
C TRP A 807 -9.72 -37.55 20.29
N ARG A 808 -10.09 -38.82 20.12
CA ARG A 808 -10.73 -39.33 18.90
C ARG A 808 -11.81 -40.34 19.21
N VAL A 809 -12.72 -40.57 18.27
CA VAL A 809 -13.61 -41.73 18.31
C VAL A 809 -12.80 -42.99 18.03
N LYS A 810 -12.98 -44.02 18.86
CA LYS A 810 -12.40 -45.36 18.66
C LYS A 810 -12.73 -45.85 17.26
N LEU A 811 -11.76 -46.49 16.63
CA LEU A 811 -11.92 -46.96 15.25
C LEU A 811 -13.15 -47.87 15.06
N ALA A 812 -13.40 -48.79 16.00
CA ALA A 812 -14.56 -49.69 15.96
C ALA A 812 -15.91 -48.94 16.02
N GLU A 813 -15.91 -47.74 16.57
CA GLU A 813 -17.09 -46.90 16.77
C GLU A 813 -17.17 -45.73 15.76
N TYR A 814 -16.18 -45.60 14.86
CA TYR A 814 -16.05 -44.50 13.92
C TYR A 814 -17.33 -44.30 13.09
N LYS A 815 -17.82 -45.37 12.45
CA LYS A 815 -19.04 -45.32 11.62
C LYS A 815 -20.31 -45.01 12.41
N ASN A 816 -20.29 -45.25 13.72
CA ASN A 816 -21.43 -45.03 14.59
C ASN A 816 -21.54 -43.56 15.02
N TYR A 817 -20.40 -42.89 15.24
CA TYR A 817 -20.38 -41.57 15.88
C TYR A 817 -19.69 -40.44 15.11
N VAL A 818 -18.83 -40.73 14.14
CA VAL A 818 -18.19 -39.70 13.29
C VAL A 818 -19.08 -39.40 12.09
N LEU A 819 -19.49 -38.14 11.95
CA LEU A 819 -20.31 -37.62 10.86
C LEU A 819 -19.44 -37.15 9.68
N ALA A 820 -18.34 -36.46 9.98
CA ALA A 820 -17.35 -36.02 9.01
C ALA A 820 -15.97 -35.95 9.67
N GLU A 821 -14.92 -36.10 8.86
CA GLU A 821 -13.54 -35.91 9.30
C GLU A 821 -12.74 -35.17 8.21
N TYR A 822 -11.89 -34.24 8.64
CA TYR A 822 -11.04 -33.41 7.79
C TYR A 822 -9.59 -33.55 8.21
N THR A 823 -8.66 -33.71 7.26
CA THR A 823 -7.21 -33.74 7.53
C THR A 823 -6.48 -32.67 6.75
N THR A 824 -5.48 -32.06 7.38
CA THR A 824 -4.58 -31.10 6.73
C THR A 824 -3.16 -31.27 7.23
N PHE A 825 -2.20 -31.14 6.31
CA PHE A 825 -0.78 -31.34 6.56
C PHE A 825 0.07 -30.68 5.47
N TRP A 826 1.33 -30.40 5.81
CA TRP A 826 2.31 -29.90 4.85
C TRP A 826 2.92 -31.09 4.10
N HIS A 827 2.96 -31.03 2.77
CA HIS A 827 3.59 -32.05 1.97
C HIS A 827 5.11 -32.09 2.21
N HIS A 828 5.63 -33.19 2.76
CA HIS A 828 7.06 -33.32 3.00
C HIS A 828 7.81 -33.49 1.64
N PRO A 829 8.78 -32.63 1.28
CA PRO A 829 9.37 -32.62 -0.08
C PRO A 829 10.03 -33.95 -0.47
N ASN A 830 10.65 -34.65 0.50
CA ASN A 830 11.23 -35.98 0.29
C ASN A 830 10.23 -37.16 0.43
N LYS A 831 8.91 -36.90 0.47
CA LYS A 831 7.84 -37.90 0.63
C LYS A 831 8.05 -38.83 1.84
N MET A 832 8.35 -38.25 2.99
CA MET A 832 8.62 -38.99 4.23
C MET A 832 7.41 -38.97 5.18
N CYS A 833 7.09 -40.10 5.82
CA CYS A 833 6.14 -40.12 6.94
C CYS A 833 6.75 -39.42 8.17
N TYR A 834 5.91 -38.76 8.97
CA TYR A 834 6.29 -38.27 10.29
C TYR A 834 6.88 -39.41 11.15
N GLY A 835 8.08 -39.16 11.68
CA GLY A 835 8.83 -40.08 12.55
C GLY A 835 9.57 -41.22 11.83
N ALA A 836 9.55 -41.29 10.49
CA ALA A 836 10.38 -42.24 9.74
C ALA A 836 11.88 -41.93 9.88
N ALA A 837 12.74 -42.94 9.72
CA ALA A 837 14.19 -42.74 9.76
C ALA A 837 14.65 -41.76 8.66
N GLY A 838 15.30 -40.65 9.04
CA GLY A 838 15.70 -39.60 8.11
C GLY A 838 14.64 -38.52 7.86
N TRP A 839 13.47 -38.61 8.49
CA TRP A 839 12.51 -37.50 8.55
C TRP A 839 13.14 -36.32 9.30
N VAL A 840 12.95 -35.11 8.78
CA VAL A 840 13.44 -33.88 9.39
C VAL A 840 12.25 -32.97 9.68
N LYS A 841 12.27 -32.35 10.86
CA LYS A 841 11.20 -31.42 11.30
C LYS A 841 11.14 -30.12 10.49
N ASN A 842 12.23 -29.78 9.81
CA ASN A 842 12.43 -28.57 9.01
C ASN A 842 13.02 -28.97 7.65
N PRO A 843 12.26 -29.65 6.79
CA PRO A 843 12.75 -29.93 5.45
C PRO A 843 12.91 -28.61 4.66
N PRO A 844 13.74 -28.60 3.60
CA PRO A 844 13.80 -27.48 2.66
C PRO A 844 12.42 -27.12 2.11
N GLN A 845 12.23 -25.88 1.66
CA GLN A 845 10.99 -25.46 1.00
C GLN A 845 10.70 -26.36 -0.21
N ASP A 846 9.42 -26.66 -0.44
CA ASP A 846 8.93 -27.44 -1.59
C ASP A 846 8.28 -26.46 -2.60
N PRO A 847 9.03 -25.92 -3.57
CA PRO A 847 8.54 -24.92 -4.51
C PRO A 847 7.84 -25.53 -5.74
N ASP A 848 7.64 -26.85 -5.78
CA ASP A 848 6.89 -27.50 -6.87
C ASP A 848 5.45 -27.00 -6.82
N SER A 849 5.14 -26.00 -7.65
CA SER A 849 3.78 -25.51 -7.89
C SER A 849 3.20 -26.27 -9.08
N SER A 850 2.05 -26.92 -8.90
CA SER A 850 1.32 -27.45 -10.04
C SER A 850 0.90 -26.29 -10.97
N THR A 851 1.23 -26.43 -12.24
CA THR A 851 1.32 -25.37 -13.26
C THR A 851 -0.03 -24.83 -13.79
N SER A 852 -1.02 -24.53 -12.96
CA SER A 852 -2.20 -23.75 -13.37
C SER A 852 -3.01 -23.21 -12.19
N PRO A 853 -3.06 -21.88 -11.95
CA PRO A 853 -4.05 -21.29 -11.06
C PRO A 853 -5.45 -21.46 -11.68
N VAL A 854 -6.36 -22.13 -10.98
CA VAL A 854 -7.76 -22.19 -11.35
C VAL A 854 -8.49 -21.23 -10.42
N SER A 855 -8.97 -20.11 -10.96
CA SER A 855 -9.85 -19.09 -10.34
C SER A 855 -10.26 -19.33 -8.88
N ARG A 856 -10.05 -18.34 -7.99
CA ARG A 856 -10.52 -18.34 -6.59
C ARG A 856 -11.84 -19.08 -6.45
N ALA A 857 -11.92 -20.03 -5.53
CA ALA A 857 -13.17 -20.73 -5.27
C ALA A 857 -14.27 -19.68 -5.02
N PRO A 858 -15.33 -19.59 -5.84
CA PRO A 858 -16.30 -18.50 -5.73
C PRO A 858 -16.75 -18.33 -4.27
N GLY A 859 -16.76 -17.16 -3.65
CA GLY A 859 -17.18 -17.05 -2.24
C GLY A 859 -16.24 -17.67 -1.18
N SER A 860 -14.99 -18.05 -1.50
CA SER A 860 -13.92 -18.04 -0.50
C SER A 860 -13.73 -16.59 -0.04
N ALA A 861 -14.13 -16.31 1.19
CA ALA A 861 -13.94 -15.01 1.83
C ALA A 861 -12.59 -14.97 2.56
N ASP A 862 -11.54 -15.46 1.90
CA ASP A 862 -10.17 -15.44 2.41
C ASP A 862 -9.38 -14.35 1.66
N PRO A 863 -9.02 -13.24 2.32
CA PRO A 863 -7.97 -12.36 1.86
C PRO A 863 -6.62 -12.88 2.37
N THR A 864 -5.54 -12.53 1.67
CA THR A 864 -4.14 -12.76 2.07
C THR A 864 -3.76 -12.17 3.45
N ASP A 865 -4.71 -11.63 4.22
CA ASP A 865 -4.57 -11.08 5.57
C ASP A 865 -5.04 -12.03 6.69
N GLY A 866 -5.61 -13.20 6.35
CA GLY A 866 -6.02 -14.23 7.31
C GLY A 866 -7.26 -13.89 8.13
N ILE A 867 -8.10 -12.93 7.71
CA ILE A 867 -9.35 -12.55 8.39
C ILE A 867 -10.57 -12.92 7.55
N PHE A 868 -11.25 -14.01 7.93
CA PHE A 868 -12.50 -14.42 7.30
C PHE A 868 -13.67 -13.50 7.69
N SER A 869 -14.37 -12.97 6.69
CA SER A 869 -15.74 -12.45 6.85
C SER A 869 -16.76 -13.55 6.53
N GLY A 870 -17.82 -13.67 7.33
CA GLY A 870 -18.83 -14.72 7.14
C GLY A 870 -19.52 -14.59 5.78
N GLY A 871 -19.43 -15.62 4.93
CA GLY A 871 -20.23 -15.72 3.71
C GLY A 871 -21.74 -15.66 4.02
N SER A 872 -22.54 -15.21 3.06
CA SER A 872 -24.00 -15.12 3.24
C SER A 872 -24.59 -16.48 3.60
N ALA A 873 -25.30 -16.55 4.73
CA ALA A 873 -25.93 -17.79 5.20
C ALA A 873 -26.87 -18.37 4.13
N ILE A 874 -26.94 -19.69 3.99
CA ILE A 874 -27.93 -20.33 3.10
C ILE A 874 -29.31 -20.14 3.72
N ALA A 875 -30.21 -19.46 3.02
CA ALA A 875 -31.60 -19.26 3.44
C ALA A 875 -32.45 -20.51 3.20
N SER A 876 -32.24 -21.22 2.10
CA SER A 876 -32.91 -22.50 1.83
C SER A 876 -32.16 -23.35 0.81
N VAL A 877 -32.39 -24.66 0.86
CA VAL A 877 -31.98 -25.61 -0.20
C VAL A 877 -33.21 -26.40 -0.58
N VAL A 878 -33.58 -26.35 -1.86
CA VAL A 878 -34.72 -27.08 -2.41
C VAL A 878 -34.20 -28.09 -3.42
N THR A 879 -34.41 -29.37 -3.14
CA THR A 879 -34.07 -30.44 -4.08
C THR A 879 -35.35 -31.03 -4.67
N THR A 880 -35.45 -31.02 -5.99
CA THR A 880 -36.54 -31.61 -6.77
C THR A 880 -35.99 -32.68 -7.71
N THR A 881 -36.61 -33.85 -7.74
CA THR A 881 -36.27 -34.91 -8.69
C THR A 881 -37.41 -35.10 -9.67
N GLU A 882 -37.15 -34.89 -10.95
CA GLU A 882 -38.13 -35.08 -12.03
C GLU A 882 -37.44 -35.69 -13.26
N GLY A 883 -38.04 -36.73 -13.85
CA GLY A 883 -37.52 -37.35 -15.07
C GLY A 883 -36.12 -37.97 -14.98
N GLY A 884 -35.67 -38.40 -13.80
CA GLY A 884 -34.32 -38.95 -13.60
C GLY A 884 -33.22 -37.90 -13.41
N LYS A 885 -33.59 -36.62 -13.36
CA LYS A 885 -32.71 -35.50 -12.99
C LYS A 885 -33.03 -35.02 -11.58
N THR A 886 -32.00 -34.76 -10.79
CA THR A 886 -32.11 -34.17 -9.46
C THR A 886 -31.58 -32.74 -9.53
N THR A 887 -32.47 -31.77 -9.38
CA THR A 887 -32.14 -30.36 -9.32
C THR A 887 -32.12 -29.90 -7.88
N THR A 888 -31.00 -29.34 -7.43
CA THR A 888 -30.82 -28.72 -6.12
C THR A 888 -30.61 -27.22 -6.31
N VAL A 889 -31.55 -26.41 -5.83
CA VAL A 889 -31.47 -24.95 -5.81
C VAL A 889 -31.12 -24.50 -4.39
N THR A 890 -29.97 -23.86 -4.24
CA THR A 890 -29.50 -23.26 -3.00
C THR A 890 -29.75 -21.76 -3.06
N THR A 891 -30.57 -21.24 -2.15
CA THR A 891 -30.85 -19.80 -2.00
C THR A 891 -30.13 -19.26 -0.78
N TYR A 892 -29.39 -18.17 -0.94
CA TYR A 892 -28.64 -17.49 0.11
C TYR A 892 -29.46 -16.35 0.75
N ALA A 893 -29.08 -15.93 1.96
CA ALA A 893 -29.76 -14.90 2.74
C ALA A 893 -29.72 -13.52 2.08
N ASN A 894 -28.78 -13.28 1.18
CA ASN A 894 -28.72 -12.10 0.32
C ASN A 894 -29.60 -12.23 -0.95
N GLY A 895 -30.38 -13.30 -1.09
CA GLY A 895 -31.30 -13.54 -2.21
C GLY A 895 -30.68 -14.23 -3.42
N THR A 896 -29.37 -14.43 -3.42
CA THR A 896 -28.64 -15.10 -4.51
C THR A 896 -29.05 -16.57 -4.60
N THR A 897 -29.15 -17.12 -5.82
CA THR A 897 -29.49 -18.53 -6.04
C THR A 897 -28.43 -19.25 -6.86
N TYR A 898 -28.07 -20.45 -6.44
CA TYR A 898 -27.16 -21.37 -7.14
C TYR A 898 -27.89 -22.68 -7.43
N THR A 899 -27.81 -23.18 -8.66
CA THR A 899 -28.56 -24.39 -9.08
C THR A 899 -27.65 -25.48 -9.58
N ASN A 900 -27.73 -26.66 -8.98
CA ASN A 900 -27.09 -27.89 -9.47
C ASN A 900 -28.12 -28.83 -10.06
N ILE A 901 -27.87 -29.35 -11.25
CA ILE A 901 -28.72 -30.35 -11.91
C ILE A 901 -27.87 -31.58 -12.14
N GLU A 902 -28.19 -32.67 -11.45
CA GLU A 902 -27.57 -33.97 -11.66
C GLU A 902 -28.47 -34.85 -12.54
N GLU A 903 -27.91 -35.41 -13.60
CA GLU A 903 -28.59 -36.37 -14.48
C GLU A 903 -27.76 -37.64 -14.59
N VAL A 904 -28.39 -38.80 -14.38
CA VAL A 904 -27.76 -40.09 -14.66
C VAL A 904 -27.99 -40.41 -16.14
N LEU A 905 -26.90 -40.43 -16.92
CA LEU A 905 -26.94 -40.76 -18.33
C LEU A 905 -27.11 -42.28 -18.52
N ALA A 906 -27.67 -42.67 -19.68
CA ALA A 906 -27.96 -44.07 -20.00
C ALA A 906 -26.72 -45.00 -19.99
N ASN A 907 -25.52 -44.45 -20.08
CA ASN A 907 -24.24 -45.16 -20.01
C ASN A 907 -23.70 -45.32 -18.57
N GLY A 908 -24.45 -44.92 -17.54
CA GLY A 908 -24.07 -45.02 -16.13
C GLY A 908 -23.22 -43.86 -15.60
N TYR A 909 -22.86 -42.90 -16.45
CA TYR A 909 -22.14 -41.68 -16.05
C TYR A 909 -23.11 -40.65 -15.48
N LYS A 910 -22.62 -39.78 -14.59
CA LYS A 910 -23.40 -38.66 -14.04
C LYS A 910 -22.98 -37.36 -14.71
N GLN A 911 -23.94 -36.63 -15.25
CA GLN A 911 -23.72 -35.27 -15.74
C GLN A 911 -24.24 -34.27 -14.72
N ILE A 912 -23.38 -33.35 -14.29
CA ILE A 912 -23.69 -32.30 -13.32
C ILE A 912 -23.63 -30.96 -14.05
N THR A 913 -24.77 -30.26 -14.11
CA THR A 913 -24.84 -28.91 -14.66
C THR A 913 -25.02 -27.93 -13.51
N GLN A 914 -24.04 -27.06 -13.32
CA GLN A 914 -24.04 -26.00 -12.32
C GLN A 914 -24.42 -24.68 -12.98
N ILE A 915 -25.33 -23.93 -12.38
CA ILE A 915 -25.79 -22.63 -12.86
C ILE A 915 -25.51 -21.61 -11.77
N MET A 916 -24.61 -20.69 -12.10
CA MET A 916 -24.15 -19.61 -11.24
C MET A 916 -25.15 -18.43 -11.24
N PRO A 917 -25.08 -17.52 -10.25
CA PRO A 917 -26.02 -16.40 -10.14
C PRO A 917 -26.00 -15.39 -11.31
N ASP A 918 -24.87 -15.28 -11.99
CA ASP A 918 -24.66 -14.47 -13.19
C ASP A 918 -25.19 -15.15 -14.47
N GLY A 919 -25.74 -16.37 -14.35
CA GLY A 919 -26.24 -17.18 -15.45
C GLY A 919 -25.20 -18.10 -16.09
N THR A 920 -23.95 -18.09 -15.63
CA THR A 920 -22.89 -18.95 -16.15
C THR A 920 -23.22 -20.43 -15.91
N ARG A 921 -23.04 -21.27 -16.94
CA ARG A 921 -23.33 -22.71 -16.88
C ARG A 921 -22.06 -23.54 -17.02
N ILE A 922 -21.80 -24.39 -16.04
CA ILE A 922 -20.68 -25.33 -16.04
C ILE A 922 -21.25 -26.75 -16.13
N VAL A 923 -20.78 -27.55 -17.09
CA VAL A 923 -21.24 -28.93 -17.27
C VAL A 923 -20.09 -29.90 -17.08
N THR A 924 -20.22 -30.79 -16.11
CA THR A 924 -19.22 -31.80 -15.75
C THR A 924 -19.79 -33.19 -15.95
N THR A 925 -19.03 -34.10 -16.59
CA THR A 925 -19.43 -35.51 -16.71
C THR A 925 -18.49 -36.38 -15.87
N VAL A 926 -19.05 -37.21 -15.00
CA VAL A 926 -18.32 -38.00 -13.99
C VAL A 926 -18.50 -39.49 -14.27
N GLY A 927 -17.38 -40.21 -14.39
CA GLY A 927 -17.35 -41.68 -14.51
C GLY A 927 -17.44 -42.39 -13.17
N GLY A 928 -17.87 -43.66 -13.20
CA GLY A 928 -18.00 -44.51 -12.00
C GLY A 928 -16.69 -44.82 -11.27
N ASP A 929 -15.53 -44.44 -11.83
CA ASP A 929 -14.18 -44.57 -11.26
C ASP A 929 -13.61 -43.25 -10.70
N GLY A 930 -14.36 -42.15 -10.79
CA GLY A 930 -13.94 -40.83 -10.29
C GLY A 930 -13.07 -40.01 -11.25
N SER A 931 -12.86 -40.43 -12.49
CA SER A 931 -12.25 -39.59 -13.52
C SER A 931 -13.27 -38.60 -14.11
N ALA A 932 -12.90 -37.32 -14.21
CA ALA A 932 -13.73 -36.25 -14.80
C ALA A 932 -12.99 -35.61 -15.98
N SER A 933 -13.69 -35.39 -17.10
CA SER A 933 -13.20 -34.58 -18.22
C SER A 933 -14.07 -33.33 -18.39
N LEU A 934 -13.43 -32.17 -18.51
CA LEU A 934 -14.08 -30.88 -18.77
C LEU A 934 -14.38 -30.74 -20.27
N GLY A 935 -15.65 -30.57 -20.63
CA GLY A 935 -16.08 -30.18 -21.97
C GLY A 935 -16.27 -28.67 -22.07
N ALA A 936 -15.82 -28.08 -23.18
CA ALA A 936 -15.80 -26.64 -23.42
C ALA A 936 -17.15 -25.92 -23.24
N ALA A 937 -17.09 -24.66 -22.77
CA ALA A 937 -18.21 -23.75 -22.63
C ALA A 937 -18.92 -23.51 -23.98
N LEU A 938 -20.25 -23.72 -24.02
CA LEU A 938 -21.07 -23.41 -25.19
C LEU A 938 -21.78 -22.06 -25.03
N GLY A 939 -21.26 -21.05 -25.74
CA GLY A 939 -22.00 -19.93 -26.34
C GLY A 939 -22.36 -18.71 -25.44
N PRO A 940 -22.34 -17.48 -26.00
CA PRO A 940 -22.66 -16.25 -25.26
C PRO A 940 -24.18 -16.02 -25.13
N PRO A 941 -24.62 -15.23 -24.13
CA PRO A 941 -26.00 -14.79 -24.01
C PRO A 941 -26.39 -13.76 -25.08
N LEU A 942 -27.63 -13.87 -25.56
CA LEU A 942 -28.27 -13.04 -26.57
C LEU A 942 -28.47 -11.60 -26.07
N SER A 943 -28.16 -10.61 -26.93
CA SER A 943 -28.55 -9.20 -26.73
C SER A 943 -30.05 -9.01 -26.95
N PRO A 944 -30.63 -7.96 -26.34
CA PRO A 944 -31.43 -7.07 -27.18
C PRO A 944 -31.34 -5.58 -26.79
N PHE A 945 -31.13 -4.76 -27.83
CA PHE A 945 -31.62 -3.38 -28.08
C PHE A 945 -30.56 -2.32 -28.41
N GLU A 946 -30.60 -1.94 -29.68
CA GLU A 946 -29.94 -0.81 -30.34
C GLU A 946 -30.54 0.55 -29.91
N GLU A 947 -29.72 1.59 -30.01
CA GLU A 947 -30.05 3.02 -29.81
C GLU A 947 -31.06 3.59 -30.82
N PRO A 948 -31.42 4.90 -30.72
CA PRO A 948 -30.66 5.87 -31.52
C PRO A 948 -30.41 7.25 -30.87
N ALA A 949 -29.16 7.71 -31.01
CA ALA A 949 -28.68 9.05 -31.37
C ALA A 949 -29.67 10.25 -31.37
N SER A 950 -29.33 11.30 -30.59
CA SER A 950 -29.08 12.68 -31.09
C SER A 950 -28.97 13.68 -29.94
N MET A 951 -27.83 14.34 -29.75
CA MET A 951 -27.70 15.81 -29.51
C MET A 951 -26.22 16.21 -29.66
N ALA A 952 -25.94 17.18 -30.52
CA ALA A 952 -24.61 17.70 -30.84
C ALA A 952 -24.08 18.66 -29.74
N PRO A 953 -22.75 18.92 -29.70
CA PRO A 953 -22.05 19.48 -28.56
C PRO A 953 -22.06 21.02 -28.56
N ALA A 954 -22.41 21.61 -27.42
CA ALA A 954 -22.20 23.04 -27.18
C ALA A 954 -21.69 23.24 -25.75
N GLN A 955 -20.43 23.69 -25.67
CA GLN A 955 -19.86 24.51 -24.61
C GLN A 955 -20.01 24.00 -23.17
N ARG A 956 -19.06 23.16 -22.74
CA ARG A 956 -18.53 23.22 -21.37
C ARG A 956 -17.01 23.00 -21.43
N GLU A 957 -16.30 24.09 -21.65
CA GLU A 957 -14.95 24.21 -21.08
C GLU A 957 -15.12 24.13 -19.56
N ALA A 958 -14.65 23.04 -18.96
CA ALA A 958 -14.76 22.80 -17.53
C ALA A 958 -13.44 23.20 -16.88
N TRP A 959 -13.43 24.37 -16.23
CA TRP A 959 -12.89 24.75 -14.89
C TRP A 959 -11.64 24.07 -14.26
N ARG A 960 -10.96 23.12 -14.92
CA ARG A 960 -9.78 22.39 -14.42
C ARG A 960 -8.45 23.13 -14.64
N GLU A 961 -8.46 24.29 -15.31
CA GLU A 961 -7.24 25.07 -15.63
C GLU A 961 -7.02 26.34 -14.76
N LEU A 962 -7.79 26.55 -13.69
CA LEU A 962 -7.63 27.72 -12.80
C LEU A 962 -7.32 27.38 -11.33
N ALA A 963 -6.83 26.17 -11.05
CA ALA A 963 -6.48 25.77 -9.68
C ALA A 963 -5.30 24.78 -9.60
N GLN A 964 -4.17 25.12 -10.24
CA GLN A 964 -2.85 24.57 -9.89
C GLN A 964 -1.93 25.66 -9.36
#